data_AF-A0A9J5XLN6-F1
#
_entry.id   AF-A0A9J5XLN6-F1
#
_cell.length_a   1.000
_cell.length_b   1.000
_cell.length_c   1.000
_cell.angle_alpha   90.00
_cell.angle_beta   90.00
_cell.angle_gamma   90.00
#
_symmetry.space_group_name_H-M   'P 1'
#
loop_
_entity.id
_entity.type
_entity.pdbx_description
1 polymer ?
#
loop_
_entity_poly.entity_id
_entity_poly.type
_entity_poly.pdbx_seq_one_letter_code
_entity_poly.pdbx_strand_id
1 'polypeptide(L)'
;MAQNEIEEMLANLRRMKSNGSQSSFRINRIEKLEMVLRVLRTFIKCHCVLFSDSSVKLTKNAKLIVRMLRRVFQGTSYIKVDKCSYELVRERQVPHLLEFFEGNTNISYNYELNDFDLSECMDCLGKNLNDMIMMFLERVRFDPPEKNPAIHRFIMQLKIVHKKMKFLRYLYATEINSYVDDEKLECLETRIQFMASNVGQLCLSVSVNVDADFLYNTHNNEVEPYGCDILNKPSYLLCLIVLVELEMKKIFLNELKASKFIQSKTFKVKKFPKEFSHHLHSLLMYLRNKKLENFPDNISAQNIDVAIEFLLVFLDADLSNHVINGNWLKEVMEKVGAIAGDVLYVIQKLLPSSINRDDTSKISLCSLWILEKTKDVKAQVETYYKSLKFTPSQFSTFSGLSFLDSLSRKLNEMTKSKSGLDFLMKPLLGNLEKELSSLTSILEKELSSIFTDVAKVHHEHKIPKVLHRRTISLAYESEVAIDSILSQYNAFLHIFCSLPSILKEIKQINAELTEMWSADIALKPCYVVAPFKHLPTRHSVPVTDDEIVGFGNDTEKMIQYLIRGTNELDIVPIVGMGGQGKTTIARKVYNSDNIVSHFDVRAWCIISQTYNRRTLLQEIFSQVSGSKDKGDKDDILADELRKILMGKRYLIVLDDMWDCLAWDDLRFCFPDVGNRSRIVVTTRLEKVGEQVKYHTDPYSLPFLTTEESCQLLQRTVFQQEGCPPELQYVSLEIAKKCKGLPLVVVLVAGIIKKRKSEESWWNDVKDALFDYLDSESEDYSRATMQLSFDNLADCLKPCLLYMGMFPEDARIQVSKLISLWVAEGFVQNSESAEDYLMDLINSNVVMVSKRSYNGKVKYCQVHDVVHHFCVEESRKEKFMLAVKGHVVQFQPLDWKGSRVSFSFSEKLSKSTSLRSKTQKPFHQHLRSLIGEYFDGFPLRSWIHKLRLLKVLDLRSDAVSYLSTATLKPLNHLKYLAVVAKKFYFDPESRLPHLETLMVHNYWDDTVLLPASFWEMEKLRHVDIWRAEFDLEEDKHGLSSKLENLRILKNILRVPIDRMDVLSRRCPNLQQLHIEFYGGDSDSAESFCLTLENITQLQIPHLSFGGLHIVSGLQLPSNLNKLVLSGTPIKNLISFIAGLPSLEYLQLLDMYVPQSEVWCLRDITFHKLKLLKLGWSDISRWDASEESFPLLETLVIKKCSKLEEIPLSFADILTLKQIKLIWCEKKSLETSAVRIKKDVEENEGYNRIDLIIKDW
;
A
#
# COMPACT_ATOMS: atom_id res chain seq x y z
N MET A 1 -0.83 -67.10 -27.86
CA MET A 1 -1.88 -67.98 -27.31
C MET A 1 -3.16 -67.20 -26.98
N ALA A 2 -3.15 -66.25 -26.05
CA ALA A 2 -4.30 -65.41 -25.70
C ALA A 2 -4.98 -64.67 -26.89
N GLN A 3 -4.19 -64.20 -27.88
CA GLN A 3 -4.75 -63.59 -29.10
C GLN A 3 -5.61 -64.57 -29.92
N ASN A 4 -5.19 -65.83 -30.04
CA ASN A 4 -5.94 -66.85 -30.79
C ASN A 4 -7.24 -67.20 -30.07
N GLU A 5 -7.23 -67.25 -28.73
CA GLU A 5 -8.43 -67.45 -27.92
C GLU A 5 -9.43 -66.30 -28.06
N ILE A 6 -8.95 -65.05 -28.13
CA ILE A 6 -9.83 -63.89 -28.39
C ILE A 6 -10.45 -63.95 -29.79
N GLU A 7 -9.69 -64.33 -30.81
CA GLU A 7 -10.22 -64.49 -32.16
C GLU A 7 -11.25 -65.64 -32.26
N GLU A 8 -11.01 -66.74 -31.56
CA GLU A 8 -11.94 -67.87 -31.49
C GLU A 8 -13.24 -67.47 -30.76
N MET A 9 -13.15 -66.72 -29.65
CA MET A 9 -14.32 -66.16 -28.97
C MET A 9 -15.09 -65.17 -29.85
N LEU A 10 -14.40 -64.29 -30.57
CA LEU A 10 -15.04 -63.36 -31.52
C LEU A 10 -15.73 -64.12 -32.66
N ALA A 11 -15.14 -65.20 -33.18
CA ALA A 11 -15.77 -66.06 -34.19
C ALA A 11 -17.01 -66.78 -33.65
N ASN A 12 -16.97 -67.27 -32.41
CA ASN A 12 -18.11 -67.91 -31.75
C ASN A 12 -19.26 -66.92 -31.47
N LEU A 13 -18.94 -65.68 -31.05
CA LEU A 13 -19.93 -64.60 -30.88
C LEU A 13 -20.62 -64.23 -32.20
N ARG A 14 -19.86 -64.15 -33.30
CA ARG A 14 -20.44 -63.93 -34.64
C ARG A 14 -21.37 -65.06 -35.07
N ARG A 15 -21.00 -66.32 -34.82
CA ARG A 15 -21.85 -67.50 -35.10
C ARG A 15 -23.15 -67.48 -34.28
N MET A 16 -23.07 -67.10 -33.01
CA MET A 16 -24.25 -66.93 -32.15
C MET A 16 -25.16 -65.81 -32.65
N LYS A 17 -24.59 -64.71 -33.14
CA LYS A 17 -25.35 -63.59 -33.75
C LYS A 17 -26.08 -63.99 -35.04
N SER A 18 -25.53 -64.94 -35.81
CA SER A 18 -26.14 -65.42 -37.07
C SER A 18 -27.24 -66.48 -36.91
N ASN A 19 -27.40 -67.10 -35.74
CA ASN A 19 -28.47 -68.08 -35.47
C ASN A 19 -29.80 -67.35 -35.16
N GLY A 20 -30.73 -67.36 -36.10
CA GLY A 20 -31.88 -66.44 -36.22
C GLY A 20 -33.03 -66.51 -35.19
N SER A 21 -32.80 -66.83 -33.91
CA SER A 21 -33.85 -66.85 -32.88
C SER A 21 -33.47 -66.12 -31.56
N GLN A 22 -32.69 -65.04 -31.64
CA GLN A 22 -32.26 -64.27 -30.46
C GLN A 22 -32.99 -62.93 -30.32
N SER A 23 -33.30 -62.52 -29.08
CA SER A 23 -33.92 -61.21 -28.79
C SER A 23 -32.94 -60.05 -29.07
N SER A 24 -33.47 -58.89 -29.48
CA SER A 24 -32.67 -57.67 -29.77
C SER A 24 -31.75 -57.27 -28.60
N PHE A 25 -32.21 -57.52 -27.38
CA PHE A 25 -31.46 -57.30 -26.14
C PHE A 25 -30.23 -58.21 -26.03
N ARG A 26 -30.32 -59.47 -26.48
CA ARG A 26 -29.19 -60.42 -26.49
C ARG A 26 -28.18 -60.05 -27.56
N ILE A 27 -28.63 -59.62 -28.73
CA ILE A 27 -27.78 -59.13 -29.82
C ILE A 27 -26.96 -57.91 -29.36
N ASN A 28 -27.59 -56.95 -28.68
CA ASN A 28 -26.90 -55.77 -28.13
C ASN A 28 -25.83 -56.16 -27.09
N ARG A 29 -26.12 -57.15 -26.23
CA ARG A 29 -25.13 -57.67 -25.26
C ARG A 29 -23.95 -58.37 -25.96
N ILE A 30 -24.20 -59.11 -27.04
CA ILE A 30 -23.15 -59.74 -27.85
C ILE A 30 -22.29 -58.67 -28.53
N GLU A 31 -22.87 -57.64 -29.12
CA GLU A 31 -22.15 -56.54 -29.77
C GLU A 31 -21.27 -55.75 -28.79
N LYS A 32 -21.77 -55.48 -27.58
CA LYS A 32 -20.97 -54.86 -26.50
C LYS A 32 -19.79 -55.73 -26.11
N LEU A 33 -20.00 -57.05 -25.97
CA LEU A 33 -18.94 -57.99 -25.63
C LEU A 33 -17.90 -58.10 -26.75
N GLU A 34 -18.32 -58.14 -28.02
CA GLU A 34 -17.41 -58.10 -29.17
C GLU A 34 -16.56 -56.84 -29.18
N MET A 35 -17.13 -55.67 -28.87
CA MET A 35 -16.37 -54.43 -28.78
C MET A 35 -15.29 -54.51 -27.69
N VAL A 36 -15.66 -54.94 -26.48
CA VAL A 36 -14.69 -55.06 -25.37
C VAL A 36 -13.57 -56.06 -25.70
N LEU A 37 -13.90 -57.17 -26.39
CA LEU A 37 -12.92 -58.14 -26.88
C LEU A 37 -12.00 -57.57 -27.98
N ARG A 38 -12.50 -56.74 -28.90
CA ARG A 38 -11.68 -56.06 -29.93
C ARG A 38 -10.75 -55.00 -29.33
N VAL A 39 -11.23 -54.27 -28.32
CA VAL A 39 -10.38 -53.35 -27.53
C VAL A 39 -9.26 -54.17 -26.89
N LEU A 40 -9.58 -55.25 -26.18
CA LEU A 40 -8.58 -56.13 -25.55
C LEU A 40 -7.58 -56.73 -26.56
N ARG A 41 -8.07 -57.16 -27.74
CA ARG A 41 -7.22 -57.62 -28.84
C ARG A 41 -6.21 -56.55 -29.27
N THR A 42 -6.64 -55.30 -29.35
CA THR A 42 -5.76 -54.18 -29.72
C THR A 42 -4.67 -53.97 -28.68
N PHE A 43 -4.97 -54.16 -27.40
CA PHE A 43 -3.98 -54.11 -26.32
C PHE A 43 -2.94 -55.23 -26.39
N ILE A 44 -3.36 -56.45 -26.74
CA ILE A 44 -2.45 -57.58 -26.89
C ILE A 44 -1.58 -57.43 -28.15
N LYS A 45 -2.18 -56.96 -29.26
CA LYS A 45 -1.45 -56.72 -30.51
C LYS A 45 -0.47 -55.55 -30.44
N CYS A 46 -0.80 -54.50 -29.70
CA CYS A 46 -0.07 -53.23 -29.69
C CYS A 46 0.60 -52.96 -28.33
N HIS A 47 0.97 -54.02 -27.61
CA HIS A 47 1.41 -53.95 -26.22
C HIS A 47 2.61 -53.00 -26.02
N CYS A 48 3.48 -52.86 -27.03
CA CYS A 48 4.68 -52.01 -26.97
C CYS A 48 4.36 -50.49 -27.04
N VAL A 49 3.14 -50.09 -27.43
CA VAL A 49 2.74 -48.67 -27.58
C VAL A 49 2.02 -48.15 -26.32
N LEU A 50 1.70 -49.02 -25.35
CA LEU A 50 0.76 -48.72 -24.26
C LEU A 50 1.46 -48.77 -22.89
N PHE A 51 1.33 -47.69 -22.10
CA PHE A 51 2.02 -47.51 -20.80
C PHE A 51 1.72 -48.59 -19.73
N SER A 52 2.66 -48.77 -18.79
CA SER A 52 2.57 -49.71 -17.65
C SER A 52 1.34 -49.50 -16.74
N ASP A 53 0.85 -48.25 -16.62
CA ASP A 53 -0.34 -47.88 -15.81
C ASP A 53 -1.66 -48.53 -16.31
N SER A 54 -1.63 -49.23 -17.46
CA SER A 54 -2.78 -49.91 -18.07
C SER A 54 -3.20 -51.17 -17.33
N SER A 55 -2.32 -51.76 -16.51
CA SER A 55 -2.50 -53.08 -15.89
C SER A 55 -3.80 -53.17 -15.06
N VAL A 56 -4.06 -52.19 -14.20
CA VAL A 56 -5.28 -52.16 -13.35
C VAL A 56 -6.57 -52.10 -14.18
N LYS A 57 -6.57 -51.33 -15.28
CA LYS A 57 -7.73 -51.22 -16.18
C LYS A 57 -7.91 -52.48 -17.01
N LEU A 58 -6.81 -53.11 -17.43
CA LEU A 58 -6.82 -54.38 -18.14
C LEU A 58 -7.40 -55.50 -17.26
N THR A 59 -6.97 -55.61 -15.99
CA THR A 59 -7.55 -56.56 -15.03
C THR A 59 -9.03 -56.29 -14.80
N LYS A 60 -9.46 -55.02 -14.72
CA LYS A 60 -10.88 -54.66 -14.63
C LYS A 60 -11.67 -55.06 -15.89
N ASN A 61 -11.13 -54.82 -17.09
CA ASN A 61 -11.72 -55.25 -18.36
C ASN A 61 -11.82 -56.78 -18.47
N ALA A 62 -10.77 -57.52 -18.08
CA ALA A 62 -10.79 -58.98 -18.06
C ALA A 62 -11.90 -59.51 -17.15
N LYS A 63 -12.00 -58.98 -15.93
CA LYS A 63 -13.10 -59.31 -14.99
C LYS A 63 -14.48 -58.93 -15.55
N LEU A 64 -14.58 -57.82 -16.30
CA LEU A 64 -15.81 -57.40 -16.97
C LEU A 64 -16.22 -58.36 -18.09
N ILE A 65 -15.28 -58.78 -18.94
CA ILE A 65 -15.51 -59.75 -20.02
C ILE A 65 -16.07 -61.05 -19.44
N VAL A 66 -15.51 -61.53 -18.33
CA VAL A 66 -16.02 -62.73 -17.63
C VAL A 66 -17.46 -62.54 -17.13
N ARG A 67 -17.81 -61.36 -16.60
CA ARG A 67 -19.19 -61.04 -16.21
C ARG A 67 -20.13 -60.94 -17.40
N MET A 68 -19.72 -60.27 -18.47
CA MET A 68 -20.51 -60.10 -19.69
C MET A 68 -20.75 -61.44 -20.39
N LEU A 69 -19.74 -62.32 -20.46
CA LEU A 69 -19.88 -63.70 -20.91
C LEU A 69 -20.93 -64.42 -20.06
N ARG A 70 -20.82 -64.41 -18.72
CA ARG A 70 -21.84 -65.01 -17.84
C ARG A 70 -23.25 -64.45 -18.10
N ARG A 71 -23.41 -63.16 -18.36
CA ARG A 71 -24.71 -62.51 -18.65
C ARG A 71 -25.27 -62.82 -20.04
N VAL A 72 -24.41 -63.08 -21.04
CA VAL A 72 -24.82 -63.52 -22.39
C VAL A 72 -25.29 -64.98 -22.37
N PHE A 73 -24.78 -65.77 -21.43
CA PHE A 73 -25.09 -67.19 -21.29
C PHE A 73 -26.01 -67.56 -20.10
N GLN A 74 -26.30 -66.66 -19.16
CA GLN A 74 -27.31 -66.88 -18.10
C GLN A 74 -28.72 -66.71 -18.69
N GLY A 75 -29.50 -67.80 -18.65
CA GLY A 75 -30.89 -67.84 -19.13
C GLY A 75 -31.20 -68.96 -20.13
N THR A 76 -30.24 -69.82 -20.48
CA THR A 76 -30.47 -70.93 -21.42
C THR A 76 -30.98 -72.18 -20.70
N SER A 77 -32.26 -72.20 -20.34
CA SER A 77 -33.01 -73.46 -20.39
C SER A 77 -33.54 -73.60 -21.82
N TYR A 78 -33.22 -74.71 -22.49
CA TYR A 78 -33.65 -75.08 -23.86
C TYR A 78 -32.88 -74.46 -25.04
N ILE A 79 -31.68 -74.98 -25.33
CA ILE A 79 -31.15 -75.31 -26.69
C ILE A 79 -29.94 -76.24 -26.48
N LYS A 80 -30.00 -77.48 -26.99
CA LYS A 80 -28.92 -78.49 -26.81
C LYS A 80 -27.60 -78.14 -27.52
N VAL A 81 -27.62 -77.23 -28.49
CA VAL A 81 -26.46 -76.90 -29.34
C VAL A 81 -25.46 -75.94 -28.67
N ASP A 82 -25.91 -75.09 -27.74
CA ASP A 82 -25.06 -74.08 -27.07
C ASP A 82 -24.34 -74.59 -25.81
N LYS A 83 -24.63 -75.82 -25.36
CA LYS A 83 -24.05 -76.36 -24.12
C LYS A 83 -22.55 -76.65 -24.26
N CYS A 84 -22.12 -77.21 -25.39
CA CYS A 84 -20.69 -77.44 -25.68
C CYS A 84 -19.91 -76.13 -25.82
N SER A 85 -20.46 -75.13 -26.52
CA SER A 85 -19.81 -73.82 -26.67
C SER A 85 -19.70 -73.08 -25.34
N TYR A 86 -20.73 -73.19 -24.48
CA TYR A 86 -20.72 -72.63 -23.13
C TYR A 86 -19.69 -73.31 -22.21
N GLU A 87 -19.62 -74.64 -22.22
CA GLU A 87 -18.65 -75.41 -21.43
C GLU A 87 -17.21 -75.12 -21.91
N LEU A 88 -16.97 -75.03 -23.22
CA LEU A 88 -15.66 -74.73 -23.81
C LEU A 88 -15.18 -73.30 -23.48
N VAL A 89 -16.09 -72.32 -23.49
CA VAL A 89 -15.79 -70.93 -23.08
C VAL A 89 -15.58 -70.83 -21.56
N ARG A 90 -16.38 -71.55 -20.76
CA ARG A 90 -16.36 -71.48 -19.28
C ARG A 90 -15.19 -72.23 -18.66
N GLU A 91 -14.88 -73.43 -19.14
CA GLU A 91 -13.89 -74.34 -18.53
C GLU A 91 -12.49 -74.19 -19.11
N ARG A 92 -12.35 -73.69 -20.36
CA ARG A 92 -11.05 -73.59 -21.03
C ARG A 92 -10.63 -72.14 -21.32
N GLN A 93 -11.45 -71.36 -22.04
CA GLN A 93 -11.03 -70.04 -22.54
C GLN A 93 -11.00 -68.96 -21.45
N VAL A 94 -11.97 -68.92 -20.53
CA VAL A 94 -12.03 -67.93 -19.43
C VAL A 94 -10.88 -68.06 -18.41
N PRO A 95 -10.55 -69.26 -17.91
CA PRO A 95 -9.41 -69.45 -17.01
C PRO A 95 -8.07 -69.09 -17.66
N HIS A 96 -7.84 -69.50 -18.92
CA HIS A 96 -6.62 -69.18 -19.66
C HIS A 96 -6.41 -67.67 -19.86
N LEU A 97 -7.48 -66.93 -20.15
CA LEU A 97 -7.42 -65.46 -20.21
C LEU A 97 -7.11 -64.85 -18.85
N LEU A 98 -7.76 -65.32 -17.78
CA LEU A 98 -7.49 -64.83 -16.42
C LEU A 98 -6.05 -65.11 -15.99
N GLU A 99 -5.52 -66.29 -16.28
CA GLU A 99 -4.13 -66.69 -16.01
C GLU A 99 -3.13 -65.86 -16.82
N PHE A 100 -3.43 -65.58 -18.11
CA PHE A 100 -2.64 -64.66 -18.93
C PHE A 100 -2.60 -63.23 -18.36
N PHE A 101 -3.72 -62.75 -17.78
CA PHE A 101 -3.80 -61.40 -17.19
C PHE A 101 -3.24 -61.33 -15.77
N GLU A 102 -3.26 -62.41 -14.99
CA GLU A 102 -2.66 -62.47 -13.65
C GLU A 102 -1.14 -62.68 -13.74
N GLY A 103 -0.67 -63.54 -14.65
CA GLY A 103 0.76 -63.84 -14.85
C GLY A 103 1.59 -62.75 -15.53
N ASN A 104 0.98 -61.88 -16.35
CA ASN A 104 1.69 -60.80 -17.06
C ASN A 104 1.62 -59.42 -16.38
N THR A 105 1.21 -59.34 -15.11
CA THR A 105 1.24 -58.07 -14.36
C THR A 105 2.64 -57.57 -14.01
N ASN A 106 3.69 -58.37 -14.27
CA ASN A 106 5.04 -58.12 -13.76
C ASN A 106 6.19 -58.20 -14.79
N ILE A 107 5.95 -58.12 -16.11
CA ILE A 107 7.03 -58.27 -17.09
C ILE A 107 7.27 -56.99 -17.91
N SER A 108 8.45 -56.38 -17.70
CA SER A 108 9.05 -55.41 -18.62
C SER A 108 9.67 -56.16 -19.81
N TYR A 109 9.07 -56.06 -20.99
CA TYR A 109 9.68 -56.57 -22.21
C TYR A 109 10.31 -55.42 -22.99
N ASN A 110 11.64 -55.45 -23.15
CA ASN A 110 12.37 -54.59 -24.08
C ASN A 110 12.21 -55.18 -25.49
N TYR A 111 11.36 -54.57 -26.31
CA TYR A 111 11.30 -54.84 -27.75
C TYR A 111 11.38 -53.50 -28.49
N GLU A 112 12.34 -53.37 -29.39
CA GLU A 112 12.37 -52.29 -30.40
C GLU A 112 11.24 -52.55 -31.40
N LEU A 113 10.42 -51.53 -31.65
CA LEU A 113 9.30 -51.56 -32.59
C LEU A 113 9.80 -51.37 -34.02
N ASN A 114 9.27 -52.14 -34.98
CA ASN A 114 9.45 -51.87 -36.41
C ASN A 114 8.28 -51.02 -36.95
N ASP A 115 8.48 -50.25 -38.02
CA ASP A 115 7.47 -49.36 -38.66
C ASP A 115 6.14 -50.06 -39.00
N PHE A 116 6.21 -51.36 -39.30
CA PHE A 116 5.06 -52.21 -39.61
C PHE A 116 4.08 -52.29 -38.42
N ASP A 117 4.58 -52.23 -37.19
CA ASP A 117 3.80 -52.42 -35.95
C ASP A 117 2.98 -51.16 -35.57
N LEU A 118 3.52 -49.96 -35.83
CA LEU A 118 2.83 -48.69 -35.51
C LEU A 118 1.65 -48.42 -36.47
N SER A 119 1.84 -48.78 -37.73
CA SER A 119 0.83 -48.73 -38.80
C SER A 119 -0.37 -49.64 -38.46
N GLU A 120 -0.11 -50.90 -38.09
CA GLU A 120 -1.15 -51.83 -37.66
C GLU A 120 -1.84 -51.37 -36.37
N CYS A 121 -1.10 -50.76 -35.43
CA CYS A 121 -1.63 -50.20 -34.19
C CYS A 121 -2.67 -49.11 -34.44
N MET A 122 -2.33 -48.12 -35.27
CA MET A 122 -3.22 -47.04 -35.63
C MET A 122 -4.49 -47.53 -36.34
N ASP A 123 -4.40 -48.58 -37.16
CA ASP A 123 -5.58 -49.20 -37.80
C ASP A 123 -6.51 -49.88 -36.78
N CYS A 124 -5.94 -50.57 -35.80
CA CYS A 124 -6.70 -51.22 -34.73
C CYS A 124 -7.40 -50.18 -33.83
N LEU A 125 -6.69 -49.12 -33.45
CA LEU A 125 -7.26 -48.01 -32.66
C LEU A 125 -8.35 -47.27 -33.43
N GLY A 126 -8.16 -47.05 -34.74
CA GLY A 126 -9.19 -46.48 -35.60
C GLY A 126 -10.48 -47.30 -35.60
N LYS A 127 -10.38 -48.63 -35.66
CA LYS A 127 -11.54 -49.53 -35.56
C LYS A 127 -12.22 -49.46 -34.19
N ASN A 128 -11.45 -49.42 -33.09
CA ASN A 128 -12.01 -49.31 -31.74
C ASN A 128 -12.76 -47.99 -31.54
N LEU A 129 -12.20 -46.86 -32.00
CA LEU A 129 -12.87 -45.55 -31.94
C LEU A 129 -14.19 -45.57 -32.70
N ASN A 130 -14.22 -46.21 -33.88
CA ASN A 130 -15.45 -46.34 -34.67
C ASN A 130 -16.52 -47.15 -33.93
N ASP A 131 -16.13 -48.29 -33.34
CA ASP A 131 -17.05 -49.14 -32.57
C ASP A 131 -17.63 -48.39 -31.36
N MET A 132 -16.82 -47.58 -30.67
CA MET A 132 -17.29 -46.72 -29.58
C MET A 132 -18.28 -45.67 -30.04
N ILE A 133 -18.00 -44.98 -31.16
CA ILE A 133 -18.90 -43.98 -31.74
C ILE A 133 -20.25 -44.62 -32.07
N MET A 134 -20.26 -45.81 -32.68
CA MET A 134 -21.48 -46.53 -33.02
C MET A 134 -22.29 -46.90 -31.76
N MET A 135 -21.62 -47.38 -30.71
CA MET A 135 -22.28 -47.69 -29.43
C MET A 135 -22.96 -46.47 -28.81
N PHE A 136 -22.30 -45.32 -28.78
CA PHE A 136 -22.90 -44.10 -28.23
C PHE A 136 -24.04 -43.55 -29.11
N LEU A 137 -23.93 -43.67 -30.45
CA LEU A 137 -25.02 -43.28 -31.36
C LEU A 137 -26.27 -44.15 -31.20
N GLU A 138 -26.11 -45.44 -30.90
CA GLU A 138 -27.25 -46.32 -30.62
C GLU A 138 -27.93 -46.02 -29.27
N ARG A 139 -27.16 -45.59 -28.25
CA ARG A 139 -27.72 -45.23 -26.94
C ARG A 139 -28.50 -43.91 -26.95
N VAL A 140 -28.06 -42.95 -27.76
CA VAL A 140 -28.66 -41.59 -27.82
C VAL A 140 -29.68 -41.49 -28.96
N ARG A 141 -30.09 -42.63 -29.54
CA ARG A 141 -30.93 -42.71 -30.75
C ARG A 141 -32.32 -42.06 -30.59
N PHE A 142 -32.80 -41.90 -29.37
CA PHE A 142 -34.11 -41.33 -29.04
C PHE A 142 -34.04 -40.06 -28.17
N ASP A 143 -32.84 -39.59 -27.81
CA ASP A 143 -32.66 -38.39 -26.99
C ASP A 143 -32.25 -37.18 -27.85
N PRO A 144 -32.97 -36.05 -27.77
CA PRO A 144 -32.60 -34.83 -28.48
C PRO A 144 -31.33 -34.18 -27.89
N PRO A 145 -30.53 -33.46 -28.70
CA PRO A 145 -29.27 -32.82 -28.27
C PRO A 145 -29.40 -31.89 -27.06
N GLU A 146 -30.57 -31.30 -26.88
CA GLU A 146 -30.93 -30.37 -25.81
C GLU A 146 -31.00 -31.05 -24.43
N LYS A 147 -31.36 -32.35 -24.38
CA LYS A 147 -31.44 -33.09 -23.12
C LYS A 147 -30.06 -33.45 -22.55
N ASN A 148 -29.04 -33.62 -23.40
CA ASN A 148 -27.72 -34.05 -22.92
C ASN A 148 -26.55 -33.51 -23.79
N PRO A 149 -26.32 -32.19 -23.79
CA PRO A 149 -25.40 -31.53 -24.72
C PRO A 149 -23.94 -31.96 -24.55
N ALA A 150 -23.53 -32.37 -23.34
CA ALA A 150 -22.17 -32.84 -23.07
C ALA A 150 -21.85 -34.15 -23.80
N ILE A 151 -22.78 -35.10 -23.86
CA ILE A 151 -22.61 -36.38 -24.56
C ILE A 151 -22.61 -36.17 -26.07
N HIS A 152 -23.50 -35.33 -26.59
CA HIS A 152 -23.51 -35.01 -28.02
C HIS A 152 -22.21 -34.32 -28.45
N ARG A 153 -21.69 -33.40 -27.63
CA ARG A 153 -20.37 -32.77 -27.83
C ARG A 153 -19.25 -33.81 -27.81
N PHE A 154 -19.28 -34.73 -26.85
CA PHE A 154 -18.32 -35.84 -26.73
C PHE A 154 -18.32 -36.74 -27.98
N ILE A 155 -19.50 -37.18 -28.46
CA ILE A 155 -19.62 -37.98 -29.69
C ILE A 155 -19.09 -37.22 -30.91
N MET A 156 -19.39 -35.91 -31.01
CA MET A 156 -18.91 -35.07 -32.10
C MET A 156 -17.38 -34.97 -32.09
N GLN A 157 -16.78 -34.74 -30.92
CA GLN A 157 -15.32 -34.72 -30.77
C GLN A 157 -14.68 -36.07 -31.11
N LEU A 158 -15.27 -37.20 -30.68
CA LEU A 158 -14.79 -38.54 -31.04
C LEU A 158 -14.82 -38.79 -32.55
N LYS A 159 -15.87 -38.35 -33.25
CA LYS A 159 -15.94 -38.43 -34.72
C LYS A 159 -14.81 -37.65 -35.40
N ILE A 160 -14.47 -36.48 -34.86
CA ILE A 160 -13.36 -35.66 -35.38
C ILE A 160 -12.02 -36.34 -35.12
N VAL A 161 -11.80 -36.84 -33.89
CA VAL A 161 -10.62 -37.60 -33.49
C VAL A 161 -10.40 -38.80 -34.43
N HIS A 162 -11.43 -39.62 -34.63
CA HIS A 162 -11.37 -40.79 -35.52
C HIS A 162 -11.06 -40.40 -36.98
N LYS A 163 -11.70 -39.34 -37.51
CA LYS A 163 -11.45 -38.86 -38.88
C LYS A 163 -10.01 -38.38 -39.07
N LYS A 164 -9.49 -37.60 -38.11
CA LYS A 164 -8.12 -37.09 -38.17
C LYS A 164 -7.09 -38.20 -37.99
N MET A 165 -7.34 -39.14 -37.08
CA MET A 165 -6.44 -40.29 -36.88
C MET A 165 -6.30 -41.14 -38.14
N LYS A 166 -7.41 -41.43 -38.85
CA LYS A 166 -7.37 -42.11 -40.16
C LYS A 166 -6.54 -41.34 -41.19
N PHE A 167 -6.67 -40.02 -41.20
CA PHE A 167 -5.92 -39.17 -42.11
C PHE A 167 -4.42 -39.18 -41.80
N LEU A 168 -4.01 -39.07 -40.53
CA LEU A 168 -2.61 -39.16 -40.11
C LEU A 168 -2.02 -40.54 -40.41
N ARG A 169 -2.77 -41.61 -40.14
CA ARG A 169 -2.40 -43.00 -40.44
C ARG A 169 -2.13 -43.22 -41.94
N TYR A 170 -3.00 -42.70 -42.80
CA TYR A 170 -2.79 -42.74 -44.25
C TYR A 170 -1.48 -42.04 -44.61
N LEU A 171 -1.32 -40.81 -44.14
CA LEU A 171 -0.20 -39.94 -44.49
C LEU A 171 1.17 -40.50 -44.04
N TYR A 172 1.23 -41.05 -42.81
CA TYR A 172 2.44 -41.65 -42.26
C TYR A 172 2.91 -42.85 -43.12
N ALA A 173 2.00 -43.78 -43.44
CA ALA A 173 2.35 -45.01 -44.14
C ALA A 173 2.60 -44.87 -45.64
N THR A 174 2.04 -43.86 -46.32
CA THR A 174 2.22 -43.71 -47.77
C THR A 174 3.33 -42.74 -48.17
N GLU A 175 3.63 -41.73 -47.35
CA GLU A 175 4.45 -40.59 -47.80
C GLU A 175 5.61 -40.23 -46.88
N ILE A 176 5.54 -40.50 -45.57
CA ILE A 176 6.60 -40.10 -44.63
C ILE A 176 7.60 -41.23 -44.40
N ASN A 177 7.11 -42.43 -44.09
CA ASN A 177 7.93 -43.58 -43.68
C ASN A 177 8.92 -44.09 -44.74
N SER A 178 8.95 -43.50 -45.93
CA SER A 178 9.79 -43.91 -47.05
C SER A 178 10.64 -42.79 -47.66
N TYR A 179 10.52 -41.54 -47.16
CA TYR A 179 11.11 -40.36 -47.81
C TYR A 179 11.76 -39.34 -46.86
N VAL A 180 11.74 -39.56 -45.54
CA VAL A 180 12.22 -38.59 -44.54
C VAL A 180 13.40 -39.16 -43.77
N ASP A 181 14.35 -38.29 -43.41
CA ASP A 181 15.55 -38.57 -42.61
C ASP A 181 15.21 -39.23 -41.25
N ASP A 182 15.98 -40.26 -40.88
CA ASP A 182 15.76 -41.14 -39.72
C ASP A 182 15.63 -40.36 -38.39
N GLU A 183 16.41 -39.28 -38.20
CA GLU A 183 16.39 -38.50 -36.96
C GLU A 183 15.11 -37.67 -36.78
N LYS A 184 14.53 -37.18 -37.88
CA LYS A 184 13.25 -36.45 -37.87
C LYS A 184 12.06 -37.41 -37.82
N LEU A 185 12.22 -38.59 -38.41
CA LEU A 185 11.25 -39.67 -38.34
C LEU A 185 11.11 -40.16 -36.90
N GLU A 186 12.22 -40.34 -36.16
CA GLU A 186 12.21 -40.77 -34.75
C GLU A 186 11.38 -39.85 -33.84
N CYS A 187 11.52 -38.51 -33.98
CA CYS A 187 10.75 -37.53 -33.20
C CYS A 187 9.25 -37.58 -33.51
N LEU A 188 8.90 -37.68 -34.80
CA LEU A 188 7.51 -37.78 -35.23
C LEU A 188 6.88 -39.10 -34.77
N GLU A 189 7.59 -40.21 -34.89
CA GLU A 189 7.15 -41.53 -34.46
C GLU A 189 6.88 -41.58 -32.97
N THR A 190 7.78 -41.00 -32.17
CA THR A 190 7.60 -40.87 -30.72
C THR A 190 6.27 -40.16 -30.38
N ARG A 191 5.97 -39.07 -31.08
CA ARG A 191 4.72 -38.30 -30.88
C ARG A 191 3.48 -39.05 -31.39
N ILE A 192 3.59 -39.80 -32.50
CA ILE A 192 2.51 -40.66 -33.02
C ILE A 192 2.23 -41.80 -32.05
N GLN A 193 3.27 -42.46 -31.52
CA GLN A 193 3.16 -43.52 -30.52
C GLN A 193 2.45 -43.01 -29.26
N PHE A 194 2.82 -41.84 -28.76
CA PHE A 194 2.14 -41.23 -27.62
C PHE A 194 0.67 -40.89 -27.87
N MET A 195 0.38 -40.28 -29.03
CA MET A 195 -0.98 -40.00 -29.46
C MET A 195 -1.80 -41.31 -29.52
N ALA A 196 -1.27 -42.35 -30.16
CA ALA A 196 -1.89 -43.67 -30.27
C ALA A 196 -2.11 -44.30 -28.89
N SER A 197 -1.14 -44.19 -27.98
CA SER A 197 -1.23 -44.66 -26.60
C SER A 197 -2.39 -44.03 -25.85
N ASN A 198 -2.52 -42.71 -25.92
CA ASN A 198 -3.58 -41.96 -25.25
C ASN A 198 -4.97 -42.24 -25.84
N VAL A 199 -5.06 -42.45 -27.16
CA VAL A 199 -6.28 -42.94 -27.81
C VAL A 199 -6.64 -44.33 -27.29
N GLY A 200 -5.66 -45.24 -27.18
CA GLY A 200 -5.86 -46.57 -26.60
C GLY A 200 -6.33 -46.53 -25.15
N GLN A 201 -5.77 -45.64 -24.32
CA GLN A 201 -6.21 -45.43 -22.94
C GLN A 201 -7.65 -44.95 -22.84
N LEU A 202 -8.09 -44.08 -23.76
CA LEU A 202 -9.48 -43.67 -23.82
C LEU A 202 -10.38 -44.86 -24.19
N CYS A 203 -9.99 -45.65 -25.19
CA CYS A 203 -10.70 -46.87 -25.57
C CYS A 203 -10.85 -47.85 -24.39
N LEU A 204 -9.79 -48.08 -23.60
CA LEU A 204 -9.89 -48.89 -22.38
C LEU A 204 -10.79 -48.27 -21.32
N SER A 205 -10.62 -46.97 -21.07
CA SER A 205 -11.32 -46.31 -19.97
C SER A 205 -12.84 -46.32 -20.21
N VAL A 206 -13.25 -46.21 -21.48
CA VAL A 206 -14.65 -46.37 -21.85
C VAL A 206 -15.06 -47.84 -21.85
N SER A 207 -14.21 -48.77 -22.32
CA SER A 207 -14.55 -50.21 -22.35
C SER A 207 -14.83 -50.80 -20.96
N VAL A 208 -14.10 -50.37 -19.93
CA VAL A 208 -14.29 -50.82 -18.53
C VAL A 208 -15.67 -50.39 -17.98
N ASN A 209 -16.23 -49.31 -18.51
CA ASN A 209 -17.45 -48.68 -18.01
C ASN A 209 -18.69 -48.97 -18.90
N VAL A 210 -18.60 -49.93 -19.82
CA VAL A 210 -19.69 -50.26 -20.78
C VAL A 210 -20.94 -50.83 -20.11
N ASP A 211 -20.78 -51.46 -18.94
CA ASP A 211 -21.82 -52.25 -18.23
C ASP A 211 -22.38 -51.55 -16.98
N ALA A 212 -21.83 -50.38 -16.60
CA ALA A 212 -22.42 -49.48 -15.62
C ALA A 212 -23.36 -48.50 -16.36
N ASP A 213 -24.54 -48.23 -15.80
CA ASP A 213 -25.45 -47.19 -16.29
C ASP A 213 -24.84 -45.80 -16.04
N PHE A 214 -23.83 -45.48 -16.85
CA PHE A 214 -22.94 -44.31 -16.72
C PHE A 214 -23.65 -42.96 -16.81
N LEU A 215 -24.96 -42.93 -17.12
CA LEU A 215 -25.68 -41.70 -17.45
C LEU A 215 -27.07 -41.56 -16.80
N TYR A 216 -27.54 -42.55 -16.04
CA TYR A 216 -28.82 -42.48 -15.32
C TYR A 216 -28.73 -43.26 -14.00
N ASN A 217 -27.98 -42.73 -13.02
CA ASN A 217 -28.21 -43.06 -11.62
C ASN A 217 -28.87 -41.85 -10.96
N THR A 218 -30.19 -41.75 -11.08
CA THR A 218 -31.01 -40.71 -10.43
C THR A 218 -31.46 -41.07 -9.02
N HIS A 219 -30.79 -42.01 -8.34
CA HIS A 219 -31.24 -42.42 -7.00
C HIS A 219 -30.23 -42.34 -5.85
N ASN A 220 -29.02 -41.80 -6.04
CA ASN A 220 -28.20 -41.35 -4.92
C ASN A 220 -27.46 -40.07 -5.32
N ASN A 221 -27.65 -38.98 -4.58
CA ASN A 221 -26.99 -37.68 -4.76
C ASN A 221 -25.50 -37.71 -4.36
N GLU A 222 -24.77 -38.72 -4.79
CA GLU A 222 -23.31 -38.78 -4.71
C GLU A 222 -22.77 -39.05 -6.11
N VAL A 223 -22.33 -37.98 -6.78
CA VAL A 223 -21.57 -38.09 -8.02
C VAL A 223 -20.18 -38.62 -7.64
N GLU A 224 -19.92 -39.91 -7.86
CA GLU A 224 -18.55 -40.40 -7.80
C GLU A 224 -17.68 -39.63 -8.82
N PRO A 225 -16.46 -39.18 -8.47
CA PRO A 225 -15.72 -38.16 -9.24
C PRO A 225 -15.19 -38.63 -10.60
N TYR A 226 -15.31 -39.93 -10.91
CA TYR A 226 -14.61 -40.56 -12.03
C TYR A 226 -15.22 -40.27 -13.42
N GLY A 227 -16.44 -39.74 -13.49
CA GLY A 227 -17.16 -39.50 -14.76
C GLY A 227 -16.71 -38.26 -15.55
N CYS A 228 -16.32 -37.18 -14.85
CA CYS A 228 -16.01 -35.88 -15.47
C CYS A 228 -14.68 -35.91 -16.27
N ASP A 229 -13.73 -36.74 -15.82
CA ASP A 229 -12.41 -36.87 -16.43
C ASP A 229 -12.44 -37.54 -17.81
N ILE A 230 -13.41 -38.43 -18.07
CA ILE A 230 -13.52 -39.13 -19.36
C ILE A 230 -14.10 -38.23 -20.44
N LEU A 231 -15.09 -37.39 -20.09
CA LEU A 231 -15.77 -36.49 -21.04
C LEU A 231 -14.84 -35.40 -21.58
N ASN A 232 -13.79 -35.02 -20.84
CA ASN A 232 -12.81 -34.02 -21.26
C ASN A 232 -11.62 -34.61 -22.06
N LYS A 233 -11.43 -35.94 -22.06
CA LYS A 233 -10.31 -36.61 -22.77
C LYS A 233 -10.30 -36.41 -24.29
N PRO A 234 -11.42 -36.39 -25.03
CA PRO A 234 -11.38 -36.16 -26.47
C PRO A 234 -10.86 -34.79 -26.87
N SER A 235 -11.09 -33.75 -26.06
CA SER A 235 -10.50 -32.42 -26.27
C SER A 235 -8.97 -32.47 -26.18
N TYR A 236 -8.43 -33.08 -25.14
CA TYR A 236 -6.98 -33.32 -25.01
C TYR A 236 -6.41 -34.12 -26.20
N LEU A 237 -7.09 -35.21 -26.60
CA LEU A 237 -6.66 -36.03 -27.75
C LEU A 237 -6.68 -35.26 -29.07
N LEU A 238 -7.68 -34.38 -29.25
CA LEU A 238 -7.77 -33.54 -30.43
C LEU A 238 -6.57 -32.57 -30.51
N CYS A 239 -6.08 -32.07 -29.37
CA CYS A 239 -4.87 -31.26 -29.30
C CYS A 239 -3.64 -32.04 -29.78
N LEU A 240 -3.42 -33.24 -29.21
CA LEU A 240 -2.30 -34.10 -29.58
C LEU A 240 -2.29 -34.44 -31.07
N ILE A 241 -3.46 -34.79 -31.61
CA ILE A 241 -3.64 -35.07 -33.04
C ILE A 241 -3.29 -33.84 -33.89
N VAL A 242 -3.70 -32.65 -33.47
CA VAL A 242 -3.37 -31.40 -34.20
C VAL A 242 -1.88 -31.08 -34.11
N LEU A 243 -1.21 -31.35 -32.98
CA LEU A 243 0.25 -31.18 -32.85
C LEU A 243 1.00 -32.12 -33.81
N VAL A 244 0.64 -33.40 -33.85
CA VAL A 244 1.19 -34.38 -34.82
C VAL A 244 0.92 -33.92 -36.25
N GLU A 245 -0.30 -33.44 -36.55
CA GLU A 245 -0.64 -32.91 -37.88
C GLU A 245 0.20 -31.69 -38.28
N LEU A 246 0.49 -30.77 -37.35
CA LEU A 246 1.29 -29.58 -37.59
C LEU A 246 2.77 -29.92 -37.83
N GLU A 247 3.29 -30.89 -37.10
CA GLU A 247 4.65 -31.37 -37.29
C GLU A 247 4.82 -32.11 -38.62
N MET A 248 3.89 -32.99 -38.96
CA MET A 248 3.83 -33.59 -40.29
C MET A 248 3.81 -32.50 -41.36
N LYS A 249 2.95 -31.48 -41.22
CA LYS A 249 2.90 -30.32 -42.12
C LYS A 249 4.25 -29.62 -42.27
N LYS A 250 4.99 -29.42 -41.18
CA LYS A 250 6.31 -28.79 -41.19
C LYS A 250 7.34 -29.64 -41.95
N ILE A 251 7.35 -30.95 -41.74
CA ILE A 251 8.22 -31.89 -42.46
C ILE A 251 7.89 -31.89 -43.96
N PHE A 252 6.59 -31.98 -44.32
CA PHE A 252 6.14 -31.92 -45.71
C PHE A 252 6.49 -30.62 -46.43
N LEU A 253 6.37 -29.47 -45.76
CA LEU A 253 6.62 -28.16 -46.37
C LEU A 253 8.11 -27.95 -46.69
N ASN A 254 9.00 -28.54 -45.89
CA ASN A 254 10.43 -28.32 -45.97
C ASN A 254 11.15 -29.29 -46.93
N GLU A 255 10.72 -30.56 -47.00
CA GLU A 255 11.51 -31.62 -47.67
C GLU A 255 10.83 -32.24 -48.89
N LEU A 256 9.50 -32.40 -48.87
CA LEU A 256 8.77 -33.11 -49.93
C LEU A 256 8.23 -32.15 -51.00
N LYS A 257 9.14 -31.42 -51.68
CA LYS A 257 8.80 -30.44 -52.73
C LYS A 257 8.03 -31.01 -53.93
N ALA A 258 7.91 -32.33 -54.08
CA ALA A 258 7.32 -33.01 -55.24
C ALA A 258 6.05 -33.84 -54.95
N SER A 259 5.46 -33.78 -53.75
CA SER A 259 4.24 -34.55 -53.47
C SER A 259 2.99 -33.86 -54.08
N LYS A 260 2.12 -34.64 -54.75
CA LYS A 260 0.82 -34.20 -55.29
C LYS A 260 -0.08 -33.58 -54.20
N PHE A 261 0.23 -33.79 -52.93
CA PHE A 261 -0.54 -33.31 -51.77
C PHE A 261 -0.34 -31.83 -51.42
N ILE A 262 0.74 -31.16 -51.84
CA ILE A 262 0.94 -29.70 -51.62
C ILE A 262 -0.19 -28.88 -52.26
N GLN A 263 -0.87 -29.43 -53.27
CA GLN A 263 -1.99 -28.80 -53.96
C GLN A 263 -3.36 -28.98 -53.26
N SER A 264 -3.46 -29.84 -52.25
CA SER A 264 -4.68 -30.10 -51.48
C SER A 264 -5.17 -28.86 -50.71
N LYS A 265 -6.45 -28.50 -50.88
CA LYS A 265 -7.11 -27.41 -50.10
C LYS A 265 -7.03 -27.65 -48.58
N THR A 266 -6.99 -28.90 -48.13
CA THR A 266 -6.94 -29.27 -46.71
C THR A 266 -5.59 -28.94 -46.05
N PHE A 267 -4.50 -28.93 -46.82
CA PHE A 267 -3.15 -28.61 -46.34
C PHE A 267 -2.77 -27.13 -46.52
N LYS A 268 -3.36 -26.42 -47.50
CA LYS A 268 -3.10 -24.99 -47.76
C LYS A 268 -3.72 -24.03 -46.74
N VAL A 269 -4.76 -24.45 -46.03
CA VAL A 269 -5.43 -23.57 -45.06
C VAL A 269 -4.67 -23.60 -43.74
N LYS A 270 -3.78 -22.63 -43.52
CA LYS A 270 -3.26 -22.29 -42.18
C LYS A 270 -4.39 -21.64 -41.36
N LYS A 271 -5.43 -22.37 -40.95
CA LYS A 271 -6.37 -21.91 -39.92
C LYS A 271 -6.40 -22.93 -38.80
N PHE A 272 -6.11 -22.49 -37.59
CA PHE A 272 -6.30 -23.30 -36.41
C PHE A 272 -7.81 -23.59 -36.21
N PRO A 273 -8.17 -24.75 -35.65
CA PRO A 273 -9.55 -25.01 -35.21
C PRO A 273 -10.04 -23.91 -34.26
N LYS A 274 -11.35 -23.61 -34.26
CA LYS A 274 -12.01 -22.56 -33.46
C LYS A 274 -11.87 -22.68 -31.93
N GLU A 275 -11.16 -23.69 -31.45
CA GLU A 275 -10.99 -24.01 -30.02
C GLU A 275 -9.54 -24.40 -29.70
N PHE A 276 -8.57 -24.11 -30.58
CA PHE A 276 -7.19 -24.58 -30.44
C PHE A 276 -6.52 -24.14 -29.13
N SER A 277 -6.77 -22.91 -28.66
CA SER A 277 -6.27 -22.40 -27.38
C SER A 277 -6.80 -23.19 -26.19
N HIS A 278 -8.09 -23.48 -26.16
CA HIS A 278 -8.72 -24.29 -25.11
C HIS A 278 -8.16 -25.72 -25.07
N HIS A 279 -7.94 -26.30 -26.24
CA HIS A 279 -7.33 -27.62 -26.38
C HIS A 279 -5.86 -27.63 -25.91
N LEU A 280 -5.08 -26.59 -26.21
CA LEU A 280 -3.69 -26.42 -25.79
C LEU A 280 -3.55 -26.18 -24.28
N HIS A 281 -4.45 -25.37 -23.71
CA HIS A 281 -4.56 -25.19 -22.26
C HIS A 281 -4.86 -26.53 -21.56
N SER A 282 -5.81 -27.29 -22.08
CA SER A 282 -6.17 -28.62 -21.54
C SER A 282 -4.99 -29.61 -21.58
N LEU A 283 -4.17 -29.55 -22.63
CA LEU A 283 -2.94 -30.34 -22.74
C LEU A 283 -1.91 -29.95 -21.68
N LEU A 284 -1.61 -28.66 -21.51
CA LEU A 284 -0.63 -28.19 -20.54
C LEU A 284 -1.09 -28.45 -19.09
N MET A 285 -2.39 -28.33 -18.81
CA MET A 285 -2.96 -28.70 -17.52
C MET A 285 -2.86 -30.20 -17.27
N TYR A 286 -3.09 -31.03 -18.29
CA TYR A 286 -2.86 -32.47 -18.19
C TYR A 286 -1.40 -32.80 -17.91
N LEU A 287 -0.45 -32.14 -18.60
CA LEU A 287 0.99 -32.34 -18.38
C LEU A 287 1.41 -31.93 -16.95
N ARG A 288 0.87 -30.84 -16.43
CA ARG A 288 1.04 -30.41 -15.03
C ARG A 288 0.50 -31.46 -14.04
N ASN A 289 -0.70 -31.98 -14.29
CA ASN A 289 -1.42 -32.88 -13.38
C ASN A 289 -0.93 -34.34 -13.41
N LYS A 290 -0.31 -34.80 -14.51
CA LYS A 290 0.22 -36.18 -14.66
C LYS A 290 1.38 -36.50 -13.70
N LYS A 291 1.74 -35.55 -12.83
CA LYS A 291 2.75 -35.59 -11.77
C LYS A 291 4.14 -35.91 -12.32
N LEU A 292 5.02 -34.93 -12.25
CA LEU A 292 6.48 -35.08 -12.34
C LEU A 292 7.07 -35.92 -11.18
N GLU A 293 6.29 -36.85 -10.60
CA GLU A 293 6.75 -37.73 -9.51
C GLU A 293 7.85 -38.69 -9.96
N ASN A 294 8.01 -38.90 -11.28
CA ASN A 294 9.06 -39.73 -11.86
C ASN A 294 10.28 -38.94 -12.34
N PHE A 295 10.27 -37.60 -12.26
CA PHE A 295 11.46 -36.80 -12.55
C PHE A 295 12.33 -36.73 -11.29
N PRO A 296 13.66 -36.90 -11.40
CA PRO A 296 14.55 -36.51 -10.33
C PRO A 296 14.40 -35.01 -10.03
N ASP A 297 14.54 -34.59 -8.77
CA ASP A 297 14.58 -33.18 -8.32
C ASP A 297 15.81 -32.42 -8.89
N ASN A 298 15.92 -32.34 -10.21
CA ASN A 298 17.04 -31.76 -10.93
C ASN A 298 16.61 -30.51 -11.70
N ILE A 299 17.61 -29.76 -12.18
CA ILE A 299 17.44 -28.47 -12.87
C ILE A 299 16.56 -28.60 -14.12
N SER A 300 16.59 -29.76 -14.79
CA SER A 300 15.82 -30.01 -16.01
C SER A 300 14.31 -30.07 -15.74
N ALA A 301 13.88 -30.67 -14.62
CA ALA A 301 12.47 -30.72 -14.21
C ALA A 301 11.92 -29.33 -13.87
N GLN A 302 12.68 -28.55 -13.09
CA GLN A 302 12.30 -27.18 -12.71
C GLN A 302 12.15 -26.26 -13.93
N ASN A 303 13.02 -26.40 -14.94
CA ASN A 303 12.93 -25.60 -16.17
C ASN A 303 11.65 -25.91 -16.97
N ILE A 304 11.23 -27.18 -17.00
CA ILE A 304 10.02 -27.61 -17.68
C ILE A 304 8.78 -27.10 -16.92
N ASP A 305 8.77 -27.18 -15.59
CA ASP A 305 7.68 -26.64 -14.76
C ASP A 305 7.52 -25.14 -14.93
N VAL A 306 8.63 -24.40 -14.90
CA VAL A 306 8.62 -22.95 -15.14
C VAL A 306 8.08 -22.62 -16.53
N ALA A 307 8.40 -23.44 -17.55
CA ALA A 307 7.87 -23.25 -18.90
C ALA A 307 6.37 -23.57 -18.98
N ILE A 308 5.91 -24.69 -18.40
CA ILE A 308 4.48 -25.06 -18.38
C ILE A 308 3.65 -24.00 -17.64
N GLU A 309 4.10 -23.53 -16.48
CA GLU A 309 3.41 -22.48 -15.71
C GLU A 309 3.32 -21.17 -16.52
N PHE A 310 4.41 -20.75 -17.15
CA PHE A 310 4.39 -19.56 -18.01
C PHE A 310 3.41 -19.69 -19.19
N LEU A 311 3.39 -20.85 -19.86
CA LEU A 311 2.50 -21.09 -20.99
C LEU A 311 1.03 -21.24 -20.59
N LEU A 312 0.75 -21.81 -19.41
CA LEU A 312 -0.60 -21.89 -18.85
C LEU A 312 -1.18 -20.51 -18.54
N VAL A 313 -0.37 -19.63 -17.93
CA VAL A 313 -0.77 -18.23 -17.67
C VAL A 313 -1.14 -17.50 -18.98
N PHE A 314 -0.45 -17.82 -20.09
CA PHE A 314 -0.75 -17.24 -21.39
C PHE A 314 -2.07 -17.74 -22.02
N LEU A 315 -2.55 -18.93 -21.64
CA LEU A 315 -3.64 -19.65 -22.32
C LEU A 315 -4.97 -19.71 -21.55
N ASP A 316 -5.07 -19.08 -20.38
CA ASP A 316 -6.22 -19.18 -19.50
C ASP A 316 -7.56 -18.79 -20.18
N ALA A 317 -8.63 -19.49 -19.81
CA ALA A 317 -9.74 -19.85 -20.68
C ALA A 317 -10.67 -18.69 -21.10
N ASP A 318 -10.62 -17.54 -20.43
CA ASP A 318 -11.50 -16.39 -20.72
C ASP A 318 -10.94 -15.37 -21.73
N LEU A 319 -9.61 -15.31 -21.90
CA LEU A 319 -9.01 -14.35 -22.83
C LEU A 319 -8.98 -14.85 -24.28
N SER A 320 -8.99 -16.16 -24.52
CA SER A 320 -8.67 -16.70 -25.84
C SER A 320 -9.87 -16.84 -26.79
N ASN A 321 -11.11 -17.03 -26.30
CA ASN A 321 -12.23 -17.37 -27.19
C ASN A 321 -12.86 -16.17 -27.92
N HIS A 322 -12.75 -14.95 -27.39
CA HIS A 322 -13.28 -13.74 -28.01
C HIS A 322 -12.27 -12.99 -28.90
N VAL A 323 -11.01 -13.44 -28.94
CA VAL A 323 -9.83 -12.63 -29.32
C VAL A 323 -9.05 -13.26 -30.50
N ILE A 324 -9.59 -14.30 -31.16
CA ILE A 324 -8.91 -14.95 -32.30
C ILE A 324 -9.26 -14.25 -33.61
N ASN A 325 -8.60 -13.13 -33.91
CA ASN A 325 -8.43 -12.63 -35.28
C ASN A 325 -7.25 -11.66 -35.39
N GLY A 326 -6.03 -12.20 -35.44
CA GLY A 326 -4.80 -11.47 -35.75
C GLY A 326 -3.68 -12.39 -36.20
N ASN A 327 -2.90 -11.98 -37.22
CA ASN A 327 -1.78 -12.77 -37.75
C ASN A 327 -0.68 -13.01 -36.70
N TRP A 328 -0.42 -12.05 -35.82
CA TRP A 328 0.58 -12.15 -34.75
C TRP A 328 0.23 -13.19 -33.67
N LEU A 329 -1.01 -13.18 -33.17
CA LEU A 329 -1.46 -14.14 -32.15
C LEU A 329 -1.33 -15.58 -32.66
N LYS A 330 -1.57 -15.77 -33.95
CA LYS A 330 -1.41 -17.05 -34.63
C LYS A 330 0.05 -17.52 -34.67
N GLU A 331 1.00 -16.62 -34.93
CA GLU A 331 2.44 -16.94 -34.88
C GLU A 331 2.91 -17.28 -33.46
N VAL A 332 2.42 -16.55 -32.46
CA VAL A 332 2.71 -16.86 -31.04
C VAL A 332 2.12 -18.21 -30.65
N MET A 333 0.88 -18.52 -31.05
CA MET A 333 0.23 -19.81 -30.78
C MET A 333 0.92 -20.99 -31.50
N GLU A 334 1.48 -20.77 -32.70
CA GLU A 334 2.34 -21.74 -33.38
C GLU A 334 3.59 -22.05 -32.55
N LYS A 335 4.24 -21.03 -31.98
CA LYS A 335 5.43 -21.19 -31.12
C LYS A 335 5.09 -21.87 -29.79
N VAL A 336 4.00 -21.47 -29.13
CA VAL A 336 3.54 -22.11 -27.87
C VAL A 336 3.19 -23.58 -28.09
N GLY A 337 2.50 -23.89 -29.20
CA GLY A 337 2.22 -25.28 -29.60
C GLY A 337 3.48 -26.10 -29.83
N ALA A 338 4.53 -25.52 -30.44
CA ALA A 338 5.81 -26.18 -30.63
C ALA A 338 6.51 -26.47 -29.28
N ILE A 339 6.54 -25.50 -28.36
CA ILE A 339 7.13 -25.68 -27.02
C ILE A 339 6.39 -26.76 -26.23
N ALA A 340 5.05 -26.78 -26.29
CA ALA A 340 4.25 -27.83 -25.66
C ALA A 340 4.57 -29.23 -26.23
N GLY A 341 4.82 -29.33 -27.54
CA GLY A 341 5.29 -30.57 -28.18
C GLY A 341 6.71 -30.98 -27.75
N ASP A 342 7.61 -30.03 -27.56
CA ASP A 342 8.98 -30.29 -27.10
C ASP A 342 9.00 -30.77 -25.63
N VAL A 343 8.20 -30.13 -24.77
CA VAL A 343 7.96 -30.57 -23.37
C VAL A 343 7.41 -32.00 -23.35
N LEU A 344 6.46 -32.30 -24.23
CA LEU A 344 5.85 -33.62 -24.33
C LEU A 344 6.86 -34.72 -24.71
N TYR A 345 7.78 -34.41 -25.64
CA TYR A 345 8.85 -35.31 -26.05
C TYR A 345 9.81 -35.63 -24.89
N VAL A 346 10.22 -34.61 -24.13
CA VAL A 346 11.13 -34.79 -22.99
C VAL A 346 10.49 -35.64 -21.89
N ILE A 347 9.21 -35.41 -21.58
CA ILE A 347 8.48 -36.19 -20.57
C ILE A 347 8.40 -37.68 -20.97
N GLN A 348 8.27 -38.00 -22.26
CA GLN A 348 8.19 -39.38 -22.74
C GLN A 348 9.49 -40.16 -22.63
N LYS A 349 10.63 -39.55 -22.99
CA LYS A 349 11.96 -40.18 -22.87
C LYS A 349 12.39 -40.40 -21.41
N LEU A 350 11.65 -39.85 -20.45
CA LEU A 350 11.88 -40.00 -19.00
C LEU A 350 10.99 -41.05 -18.32
N LEU A 351 10.12 -41.75 -19.06
CA LEU A 351 9.38 -42.87 -18.48
C LEU A 351 10.29 -44.08 -18.20
N PRO A 352 9.99 -44.89 -17.15
CA PRO A 352 10.92 -45.85 -16.56
C PRO A 352 11.45 -46.96 -17.49
N SER A 353 10.82 -47.19 -18.65
CA SER A 353 11.15 -48.27 -19.58
C SER A 353 12.18 -47.90 -20.65
N SER A 354 12.76 -46.68 -20.66
CA SER A 354 13.59 -46.20 -21.79
C SER A 354 14.89 -45.48 -21.44
N ILE A 355 15.29 -45.42 -20.17
CA ILE A 355 16.42 -44.57 -19.75
C ILE A 355 17.77 -45.31 -19.93
N ASN A 356 18.54 -44.96 -20.97
CA ASN A 356 19.97 -45.23 -21.03
C ASN A 356 20.78 -44.01 -20.51
N ARG A 357 22.05 -44.20 -20.12
CA ARG A 357 22.91 -43.11 -19.61
C ARG A 357 23.11 -41.97 -20.62
N ASP A 358 23.09 -42.27 -21.92
CA ASP A 358 23.21 -41.26 -22.99
C ASP A 358 21.99 -40.33 -23.08
N ASP A 359 20.78 -40.83 -22.77
CA ASP A 359 19.54 -40.07 -22.89
C ASP A 359 19.43 -38.95 -21.84
N THR A 360 20.06 -39.13 -20.68
CA THR A 360 20.00 -38.15 -19.56
C THR A 360 20.67 -36.82 -19.95
N SER A 361 21.75 -36.87 -20.75
CA SER A 361 22.46 -35.68 -21.23
C SER A 361 21.65 -34.92 -22.30
N LYS A 362 21.02 -35.65 -23.22
CA LYS A 362 20.13 -35.11 -24.27
C LYS A 362 18.89 -34.45 -23.66
N ILE A 363 18.29 -35.09 -22.66
CA ILE A 363 17.14 -34.56 -21.90
C ILE A 363 17.47 -33.22 -21.22
N SER A 364 18.65 -33.11 -20.61
CA SER A 364 19.08 -31.86 -19.96
C SER A 364 19.27 -30.71 -20.96
N LEU A 365 19.88 -30.99 -22.12
CA LEU A 365 20.01 -30.01 -23.22
C LEU A 365 18.65 -29.58 -23.77
N CYS A 366 17.72 -30.51 -24.00
CA CYS A 366 16.37 -30.19 -24.45
C CYS A 366 15.61 -29.31 -23.45
N SER A 367 15.75 -29.55 -22.14
CA SER A 367 15.10 -28.74 -21.11
C SER A 367 15.60 -27.27 -21.08
N LEU A 368 16.89 -27.05 -21.36
CA LEU A 368 17.47 -25.71 -21.49
C LEU A 368 16.95 -25.00 -22.74
N TRP A 369 16.85 -25.71 -23.87
CA TRP A 369 16.27 -25.18 -25.10
C TRP A 369 14.80 -24.82 -24.97
N ILE A 370 14.01 -25.61 -24.24
CA ILE A 370 12.60 -25.31 -23.93
C ILE A 370 12.51 -23.99 -23.15
N LEU A 371 13.34 -23.80 -22.12
CA LEU A 371 13.37 -22.57 -21.35
C LEU A 371 13.78 -21.37 -22.20
N GLU A 372 14.76 -21.53 -23.09
CA GLU A 372 15.22 -20.47 -24.00
C GLU A 372 14.13 -20.05 -25.00
N LYS A 373 13.48 -21.02 -25.66
CA LYS A 373 12.33 -20.76 -26.53
C LYS A 373 11.18 -20.07 -25.78
N THR A 374 10.97 -20.43 -24.52
CA THR A 374 9.95 -19.81 -23.66
C THR A 374 10.30 -18.35 -23.34
N LYS A 375 11.58 -18.06 -23.06
CA LYS A 375 12.08 -16.69 -22.87
C LYS A 375 12.00 -15.85 -24.15
N ASP A 376 12.23 -16.43 -25.32
CA ASP A 376 12.07 -15.74 -26.62
C ASP A 376 10.60 -15.35 -26.87
N VAL A 377 9.66 -16.29 -26.64
CA VAL A 377 8.22 -15.98 -26.71
C VAL A 377 7.85 -14.86 -25.74
N LYS A 378 8.37 -14.90 -24.50
CA LYS A 378 8.18 -13.83 -23.52
C LYS A 378 8.69 -12.48 -24.01
N ALA A 379 9.91 -12.42 -24.57
CA ALA A 379 10.51 -11.18 -25.07
C ALA A 379 9.74 -10.59 -26.27
N GLN A 380 9.27 -11.44 -27.18
CA GLN A 380 8.44 -11.00 -28.33
C GLN A 380 7.10 -10.43 -27.89
N VAL A 381 6.49 -11.05 -26.88
CA VAL A 381 5.26 -10.54 -26.25
C VAL A 381 5.53 -9.20 -25.55
N GLU A 382 6.60 -9.09 -24.75
CA GLU A 382 7.00 -7.84 -24.08
C GLU A 382 7.29 -6.68 -25.05
N THR A 383 7.84 -6.97 -26.24
CA THR A 383 8.15 -5.95 -27.26
C THR A 383 6.88 -5.27 -27.79
N TYR A 384 5.77 -6.00 -27.89
CA TYR A 384 4.48 -5.45 -28.30
C TYR A 384 3.89 -4.51 -27.23
N TYR A 385 4.06 -4.85 -25.94
CA TYR A 385 3.56 -4.06 -24.81
C TYR A 385 4.35 -2.77 -24.52
N LYS A 386 5.64 -2.69 -24.92
CA LYS A 386 6.46 -1.47 -24.79
C LYS A 386 5.90 -0.25 -25.55
N SER A 387 4.95 -0.46 -26.46
CA SER A 387 4.27 0.60 -27.22
C SER A 387 3.16 1.33 -26.44
N LEU A 388 2.78 0.85 -25.24
CA LEU A 388 1.75 1.45 -24.40
C LEU A 388 2.29 2.72 -23.70
N LYS A 389 1.91 3.89 -24.21
CA LYS A 389 2.05 5.18 -23.52
C LYS A 389 0.66 5.66 -23.12
N PHE A 390 0.37 5.61 -21.82
CA PHE A 390 -0.83 6.23 -21.25
C PHE A 390 -0.42 7.03 -20.01
N THR A 391 -0.72 8.31 -20.01
CA THR A 391 -0.50 9.20 -18.88
C THR A 391 -1.87 9.50 -18.27
N PRO A 392 -2.22 8.92 -17.10
CA PRO A 392 -3.52 9.18 -16.49
C PRO A 392 -3.64 10.66 -16.10
N SER A 393 -4.84 11.21 -16.27
CA SER A 393 -5.27 12.47 -15.62
C SER A 393 -5.14 12.31 -14.11
N GLN A 394 -4.69 13.36 -13.41
CA GLN A 394 -4.64 13.34 -11.94
C GLN A 394 -6.06 13.16 -11.39
N PHE A 395 -6.26 12.09 -10.60
CA PHE A 395 -7.47 11.95 -9.79
C PHE A 395 -7.14 11.79 -8.31
N SER A 396 -7.99 12.40 -7.51
CA SER A 396 -7.98 12.35 -6.06
C SER A 396 -8.11 10.90 -5.58
N THR A 397 -7.11 10.40 -4.86
CA THR A 397 -7.25 9.18 -4.06
C THR A 397 -7.91 9.51 -2.72
N PHE A 398 -9.16 9.97 -2.80
CA PHE A 398 -10.01 9.93 -1.62
C PHE A 398 -10.14 8.47 -1.17
N SER A 399 -10.25 8.24 0.13
CA SER A 399 -10.47 6.91 0.71
C SER A 399 -11.96 6.70 1.00
N GLY A 400 -12.40 5.44 1.05
CA GLY A 400 -13.82 5.11 1.25
C GLY A 400 -14.55 4.92 -0.08
N LEU A 401 -15.87 5.17 -0.13
CA LEU A 401 -16.69 5.04 -1.35
C LEU A 401 -16.23 5.97 -2.48
N SER A 402 -15.77 7.17 -2.14
CA SER A 402 -15.23 8.15 -3.09
C SER A 402 -13.95 7.67 -3.80
N PHE A 403 -13.24 6.69 -3.23
CA PHE A 403 -12.14 5.99 -3.91
C PHE A 403 -12.66 5.15 -5.09
N LEU A 404 -13.78 4.44 -4.89
CA LEU A 404 -14.39 3.58 -5.90
C LEU A 404 -14.84 4.42 -7.10
N ASP A 405 -15.48 5.57 -6.85
CA ASP A 405 -15.85 6.51 -7.91
C ASP A 405 -14.64 7.03 -8.69
N SER A 406 -13.56 7.36 -7.99
CA SER A 406 -12.33 7.83 -8.59
C SER A 406 -11.68 6.76 -9.46
N LEU A 407 -11.65 5.52 -8.97
CA LEU A 407 -11.14 4.36 -9.71
C LEU A 407 -12.03 4.02 -10.92
N SER A 408 -13.35 4.01 -10.77
CA SER A 408 -14.29 3.81 -11.87
C SER A 408 -14.15 4.89 -12.94
N ARG A 409 -13.95 6.16 -12.55
CA ARG A 409 -13.68 7.25 -13.49
C ARG A 409 -12.35 7.05 -14.23
N LYS A 410 -11.28 6.69 -13.50
CA LYS A 410 -9.97 6.35 -14.07
C LYS A 410 -10.09 5.22 -15.09
N LEU A 411 -10.82 4.16 -14.76
CA LEU A 411 -11.07 3.03 -15.66
C LEU A 411 -11.87 3.45 -16.90
N ASN A 412 -12.91 4.27 -16.74
CA ASN A 412 -13.74 4.78 -17.83
C ASN A 412 -12.95 5.70 -18.79
N GLU A 413 -12.04 6.52 -18.27
CA GLU A 413 -11.15 7.33 -19.12
C GLU A 413 -10.13 6.47 -19.86
N MET A 414 -9.59 5.45 -19.20
CA MET A 414 -8.68 4.49 -19.82
C MET A 414 -9.36 3.74 -20.98
N THR A 415 -10.61 3.29 -20.81
CA THR A 415 -11.37 2.58 -21.85
C THR A 415 -11.73 3.49 -23.03
N LYS A 416 -11.97 4.78 -22.78
CA LYS A 416 -12.25 5.81 -23.81
C LYS A 416 -11.01 6.29 -24.57
N SER A 417 -9.81 6.11 -24.03
CA SER A 417 -8.58 6.59 -24.68
C SER A 417 -8.28 5.85 -26.00
N LYS A 418 -7.76 6.59 -26.99
CA LYS A 418 -7.38 6.11 -28.34
C LYS A 418 -5.98 5.45 -28.40
N SER A 419 -5.32 5.25 -27.26
CA SER A 419 -3.99 4.62 -27.21
C SER A 419 -4.10 3.09 -27.46
N GLY A 420 -2.99 2.43 -27.83
CA GLY A 420 -2.88 1.02 -28.27
C GLY A 420 -3.33 -0.09 -27.30
N LEU A 421 -4.22 0.22 -26.37
CA LEU A 421 -4.94 -0.64 -25.43
C LEU A 421 -5.96 -1.59 -26.09
N ASP A 422 -6.04 -1.59 -27.43
CA ASP A 422 -7.28 -1.85 -28.19
C ASP A 422 -7.80 -3.29 -28.24
N PHE A 423 -7.04 -4.31 -27.82
CA PHE A 423 -7.49 -5.70 -28.03
C PHE A 423 -7.66 -6.54 -26.76
N LEU A 424 -6.73 -6.47 -25.80
CA LEU A 424 -6.76 -7.32 -24.59
C LEU A 424 -7.19 -6.57 -23.33
N MET A 425 -6.87 -5.28 -23.19
CA MET A 425 -7.08 -4.55 -21.94
C MET A 425 -8.45 -3.87 -21.84
N LYS A 426 -8.98 -3.30 -22.93
CA LYS A 426 -10.28 -2.59 -22.92
C LYS A 426 -11.45 -3.44 -22.38
N PRO A 427 -11.61 -4.73 -22.76
CA PRO A 427 -12.69 -5.56 -22.21
C PRO A 427 -12.53 -5.84 -20.71
N LEU A 428 -11.31 -6.09 -20.24
CA LEU A 428 -10.99 -6.35 -18.82
C LEU A 428 -11.25 -5.11 -17.96
N LEU A 429 -10.75 -3.95 -18.40
CA LEU A 429 -10.95 -2.67 -17.70
C LEU A 429 -12.42 -2.24 -17.71
N GLY A 430 -13.14 -2.46 -18.82
CA GLY A 430 -14.57 -2.16 -18.92
C GLY A 430 -15.43 -3.05 -18.03
N ASN A 431 -15.10 -4.35 -17.91
CA ASN A 431 -15.79 -5.24 -16.98
C ASN A 431 -15.53 -4.85 -15.52
N LEU A 432 -14.29 -4.50 -15.18
CA LEU A 432 -13.94 -4.07 -13.83
C LEU A 432 -14.65 -2.76 -13.45
N GLU A 433 -14.69 -1.79 -14.37
CA GLU A 433 -15.43 -0.54 -14.19
C GLU A 433 -16.91 -0.80 -13.96
N LYS A 434 -17.55 -1.62 -14.80
CA LYS A 434 -18.96 -1.96 -14.68
C LYS A 434 -19.30 -2.57 -13.30
N GLU A 435 -18.51 -3.53 -12.85
CA GLU A 435 -18.76 -4.21 -11.58
C GLU A 435 -18.51 -3.31 -10.36
N LEU A 436 -17.47 -2.47 -10.39
CA LEU A 436 -17.18 -1.47 -9.36
C LEU A 436 -18.26 -0.37 -9.31
N SER A 437 -18.71 0.11 -10.46
CA SER A 437 -19.80 1.09 -10.56
C SER A 437 -21.12 0.50 -10.04
N SER A 438 -21.39 -0.77 -10.32
CA SER A 438 -22.53 -1.50 -9.72
C SER A 438 -22.42 -1.55 -8.20
N LEU A 439 -21.29 -1.99 -7.65
CA LEU A 439 -21.06 -2.03 -6.19
C LEU A 439 -21.24 -0.67 -5.54
N THR A 440 -20.69 0.37 -6.16
CA THR A 440 -20.77 1.75 -5.64
C THR A 440 -22.22 2.20 -5.58
N SER A 441 -23.01 1.95 -6.64
CA SER A 441 -24.42 2.31 -6.65
C SER A 441 -25.26 1.59 -5.60
N ILE A 442 -24.98 0.30 -5.33
CA ILE A 442 -25.70 -0.47 -4.32
C ILE A 442 -25.31 0.05 -2.93
N LEU A 443 -24.02 0.28 -2.68
CA LEU A 443 -23.53 0.81 -1.41
C LEU A 443 -24.03 2.23 -1.13
N GLU A 444 -24.04 3.13 -2.11
CA GLU A 444 -24.54 4.50 -1.94
C GLU A 444 -26.03 4.54 -1.64
N LYS A 445 -26.83 3.76 -2.38
CA LYS A 445 -28.28 3.72 -2.25
C LYS A 445 -28.71 3.16 -0.89
N GLU A 446 -28.00 2.16 -0.38
CA GLU A 446 -28.35 1.48 0.87
C GLU A 446 -27.63 2.06 2.10
N LEU A 447 -26.46 2.71 1.96
CA LEU A 447 -25.85 3.44 3.09
C LEU A 447 -26.56 4.78 3.35
N SER A 448 -27.06 5.45 2.30
CA SER A 448 -27.85 6.68 2.47
C SER A 448 -29.18 6.44 3.20
N SER A 449 -29.74 5.23 3.18
CA SER A 449 -30.97 4.87 3.91
C SER A 449 -30.70 4.49 5.38
N ILE A 450 -29.47 4.09 5.71
CA ILE A 450 -29.06 3.62 7.05
C ILE A 450 -28.60 4.78 7.95
N PHE A 451 -27.97 5.83 7.40
CA PHE A 451 -27.35 6.90 8.21
C PHE A 451 -28.31 7.99 8.73
N THR A 452 -29.61 7.91 8.48
CA THR A 452 -30.60 8.88 9.00
C THR A 452 -31.08 8.61 10.43
N ASP A 453 -30.88 7.40 10.97
CA ASP A 453 -31.32 7.06 12.34
C ASP A 453 -30.17 6.44 13.14
N VAL A 454 -29.40 7.29 13.83
CA VAL A 454 -28.21 6.92 14.62
C VAL A 454 -28.51 5.84 15.68
N ALA A 455 -29.76 5.77 16.18
CA ALA A 455 -30.18 4.85 17.23
C ALA A 455 -30.49 3.40 16.79
N LYS A 456 -30.67 3.11 15.49
CA LYS A 456 -31.00 1.74 15.01
C LYS A 456 -29.81 0.95 14.44
N VAL A 457 -28.68 1.62 14.17
CA VAL A 457 -27.61 1.09 13.31
C VAL A 457 -26.69 0.05 13.99
N HIS A 458 -26.73 -0.08 15.33
CA HIS A 458 -25.66 -0.79 16.03
C HIS A 458 -25.81 -2.31 16.19
N HIS A 459 -27.03 -2.86 16.14
CA HIS A 459 -27.24 -4.29 16.43
C HIS A 459 -27.47 -5.22 15.23
N GLU A 460 -27.91 -4.72 14.07
CA GLU A 460 -28.38 -5.61 12.98
C GLU A 460 -27.43 -5.74 11.77
N HIS A 461 -26.37 -4.94 11.64
CA HIS A 461 -25.63 -4.83 10.37
C HIS A 461 -24.08 -4.89 10.48
N LYS A 462 -23.54 -5.91 11.16
CA LYS A 462 -22.09 -6.24 11.10
C LYS A 462 -21.62 -6.67 9.70
N ILE A 463 -22.49 -7.30 8.91
CA ILE A 463 -22.15 -7.91 7.61
C ILE A 463 -21.89 -6.86 6.51
N PRO A 464 -22.72 -5.80 6.33
CA PRO A 464 -22.45 -4.75 5.35
C PRO A 464 -21.13 -4.01 5.58
N LYS A 465 -20.73 -3.77 6.84
CA LYS A 465 -19.43 -3.16 7.17
C LYS A 465 -18.24 -4.03 6.74
N VAL A 466 -18.36 -5.36 6.87
CA VAL A 466 -17.31 -6.31 6.43
C VAL A 466 -17.21 -6.36 4.91
N LEU A 467 -18.34 -6.38 4.20
CA LEU A 467 -18.37 -6.39 2.73
C LEU A 467 -17.84 -5.07 2.15
N HIS A 468 -18.23 -3.93 2.73
CA HIS A 468 -17.69 -2.61 2.38
C HIS A 468 -16.16 -2.56 2.51
N ARG A 469 -15.60 -3.09 3.61
CA ARG A 469 -14.14 -3.18 3.83
C ARG A 469 -13.45 -4.04 2.77
N ARG A 470 -14.07 -5.16 2.38
CA ARG A 470 -13.54 -6.08 1.37
C ARG A 470 -13.52 -5.44 -0.02
N THR A 471 -14.58 -4.70 -0.38
CA THR A 471 -14.68 -3.94 -1.64
C THR A 471 -13.60 -2.86 -1.76
N ILE A 472 -13.36 -2.08 -0.70
CA ILE A 472 -12.30 -1.06 -0.70
C ILE A 472 -10.92 -1.69 -0.89
N SER A 473 -10.65 -2.83 -0.25
CA SER A 473 -9.39 -3.57 -0.44
C SER A 473 -9.18 -3.97 -1.89
N LEU A 474 -10.19 -4.58 -2.52
CA LEU A 474 -10.12 -5.03 -3.91
C LEU A 474 -9.99 -3.87 -4.92
N ALA A 475 -10.59 -2.72 -4.62
CA ALA A 475 -10.39 -1.52 -5.41
C ALA A 475 -8.93 -1.04 -5.32
N TYR A 476 -8.32 -1.06 -4.14
CA TYR A 476 -6.92 -0.70 -4.01
C TYR A 476 -6.02 -1.68 -4.77
N GLU A 477 -6.28 -2.98 -4.69
CA GLU A 477 -5.60 -4.02 -5.46
C GLU A 477 -5.78 -3.84 -6.98
N SER A 478 -6.96 -3.39 -7.40
CA SER A 478 -7.24 -3.04 -8.80
C SER A 478 -6.38 -1.87 -9.26
N GLU A 479 -6.31 -0.78 -8.47
CA GLU A 479 -5.47 0.37 -8.76
C GLU A 479 -3.99 -0.04 -8.88
N VAL A 480 -3.49 -0.86 -7.95
CA VAL A 480 -2.14 -1.43 -7.95
C VAL A 480 -1.84 -2.17 -9.25
N ALA A 481 -2.74 -3.08 -9.63
CA ALA A 481 -2.55 -3.90 -10.82
C ALA A 481 -2.53 -3.02 -12.07
N ILE A 482 -3.45 -2.05 -12.17
CA ILE A 482 -3.51 -1.09 -13.29
C ILE A 482 -2.23 -0.26 -13.37
N ASP A 483 -1.79 0.31 -12.25
CA ASP A 483 -0.59 1.14 -12.19
C ASP A 483 0.69 0.35 -12.49
N SER A 484 0.75 -0.91 -12.06
CA SER A 484 1.85 -1.84 -12.40
C SER A 484 1.88 -2.16 -13.89
N ILE A 485 0.71 -2.27 -14.53
CA ILE A 485 0.60 -2.46 -15.98
C ILE A 485 1.05 -1.21 -16.73
N LEU A 486 0.58 -0.04 -16.33
CA LEU A 486 0.96 1.25 -16.93
C LEU A 486 2.46 1.54 -16.80
N SER A 487 3.06 1.12 -15.69
CA SER A 487 4.51 1.22 -15.45
C SER A 487 5.34 0.07 -16.04
N GLN A 488 4.70 -0.83 -16.82
CA GLN A 488 5.33 -1.98 -17.49
C GLN A 488 6.05 -2.94 -16.52
N TYR A 489 5.62 -3.00 -15.26
CA TYR A 489 6.22 -3.86 -14.25
C TYR A 489 5.36 -5.08 -13.98
N ASN A 490 5.88 -6.27 -14.25
CA ASN A 490 5.11 -7.51 -14.11
C ASN A 490 3.72 -7.39 -14.78
N ALA A 491 3.62 -6.57 -15.83
CA ALA A 491 2.35 -6.22 -16.48
C ALA A 491 1.60 -7.48 -16.91
N PHE A 492 2.35 -8.50 -17.34
CA PHE A 492 1.83 -9.82 -17.64
C PHE A 492 1.12 -10.49 -16.44
N LEU A 493 1.76 -10.56 -15.27
CA LEU A 493 1.15 -11.13 -14.06
C LEU A 493 -0.13 -10.36 -13.65
N HIS A 494 -0.11 -9.03 -13.78
CA HIS A 494 -1.27 -8.22 -13.39
C HIS A 494 -2.42 -8.29 -14.41
N ILE A 495 -2.13 -8.35 -15.71
CA ILE A 495 -3.15 -8.50 -16.79
C ILE A 495 -3.79 -9.88 -16.73
N PHE A 496 -2.99 -10.94 -16.58
CA PHE A 496 -3.47 -12.31 -16.76
C PHE A 496 -3.82 -13.02 -15.44
N CYS A 497 -3.31 -12.56 -14.29
CA CYS A 497 -3.59 -13.20 -13.00
C CYS A 497 -4.32 -12.27 -12.02
N SER A 498 -3.75 -11.09 -11.73
CA SER A 498 -4.31 -10.21 -10.68
C SER A 498 -5.68 -9.65 -11.05
N LEU A 499 -5.81 -8.96 -12.18
CA LEU A 499 -7.08 -8.31 -12.58
C LEU A 499 -8.24 -9.32 -12.75
N PRO A 500 -8.07 -10.49 -13.39
CA PRO A 500 -9.12 -11.50 -13.47
C PRO A 500 -9.55 -12.04 -12.09
N SER A 501 -8.59 -12.25 -11.17
CA SER A 501 -8.88 -12.72 -9.81
C SER A 501 -9.67 -11.68 -9.02
N ILE A 502 -9.25 -10.41 -9.08
CA ILE A 502 -9.94 -9.30 -8.44
C ILE A 502 -11.36 -9.14 -9.00
N LEU A 503 -11.51 -9.20 -10.33
CA LEU A 503 -12.81 -9.13 -10.98
C LEU A 503 -13.76 -10.25 -10.53
N LYS A 504 -13.25 -11.47 -10.37
CA LYS A 504 -14.01 -12.62 -9.88
C LYS A 504 -14.50 -12.39 -8.44
N GLU A 505 -13.64 -11.89 -7.56
CA GLU A 505 -14.00 -11.64 -6.17
C GLU A 505 -15.01 -10.49 -6.03
N ILE A 506 -14.84 -9.42 -6.81
CA ILE A 506 -15.81 -8.31 -6.91
C ILE A 506 -17.18 -8.82 -7.35
N LYS A 507 -17.24 -9.69 -8.36
CA LYS A 507 -18.50 -10.30 -8.83
C LYS A 507 -19.17 -11.14 -7.74
N GLN A 508 -18.38 -11.87 -6.96
CA GLN A 508 -18.89 -12.66 -5.85
C GLN A 508 -19.50 -11.75 -4.76
N ILE A 509 -18.82 -10.65 -4.40
CA ILE A 509 -19.37 -9.67 -3.44
C ILE A 509 -20.66 -9.04 -3.99
N ASN A 510 -20.70 -8.70 -5.27
CA ASN A 510 -21.92 -8.19 -5.93
C ASN A 510 -23.09 -9.17 -5.80
N ALA A 511 -22.85 -10.47 -6.03
CA ALA A 511 -23.87 -11.50 -5.89
C ALA A 511 -24.35 -11.64 -4.43
N GLU A 512 -23.43 -11.71 -3.47
CA GLU A 512 -23.73 -11.79 -2.03
C GLU A 512 -24.60 -10.60 -1.57
N LEU A 513 -24.26 -9.37 -1.98
CA LEU A 513 -25.02 -8.17 -1.65
C LEU A 513 -26.41 -8.14 -2.31
N THR A 514 -26.50 -8.59 -3.57
CA THR A 514 -27.76 -8.61 -4.32
C THR A 514 -28.74 -9.63 -3.73
N GLU A 515 -28.26 -10.81 -3.33
CA GLU A 515 -29.08 -11.82 -2.64
C GLU A 515 -29.57 -11.31 -1.28
N MET A 516 -28.67 -10.71 -0.48
CA MET A 516 -29.02 -10.17 0.84
C MET A 516 -30.13 -9.11 0.79
N TRP A 517 -30.06 -8.18 -0.16
CA TRP A 517 -30.99 -7.04 -0.24
C TRP A 517 -32.19 -7.25 -1.16
N SER A 518 -32.27 -8.42 -1.81
CA SER A 518 -33.50 -8.84 -2.50
C SER A 518 -34.60 -9.34 -1.55
N ALA A 519 -34.27 -9.54 -0.26
CA ALA A 519 -35.19 -10.07 0.75
C ALA A 519 -35.96 -9.02 1.57
N ASP A 520 -35.52 -7.75 1.60
CA ASP A 520 -36.15 -6.70 2.42
C ASP A 520 -36.14 -5.34 1.72
N ILE A 521 -37.25 -4.92 1.11
CA ILE A 521 -37.48 -3.49 0.82
C ILE A 521 -38.96 -3.13 0.96
N ALA A 522 -39.27 -2.27 1.93
CA ALA A 522 -40.35 -1.29 1.81
C ALA A 522 -40.06 -0.04 2.67
N LEU A 523 -39.21 0.88 2.21
CA LEU A 523 -39.20 2.24 2.75
C LEU A 523 -39.02 3.31 1.65
N LYS A 524 -39.79 4.39 1.82
CA LYS A 524 -40.03 5.53 0.90
C LYS A 524 -38.82 6.47 0.78
N PRO A 525 -38.70 7.22 -0.35
CA PRO A 525 -37.60 8.15 -0.57
C PRO A 525 -37.83 9.50 0.13
N CYS A 526 -36.77 10.06 0.72
CA CYS A 526 -36.69 11.47 1.12
C CYS A 526 -35.35 12.08 0.66
N TYR A 527 -35.41 13.39 0.36
CA TYR A 527 -34.52 14.11 -0.55
C TYR A 527 -33.10 14.40 -0.02
N VAL A 528 -32.16 14.38 -0.95
CA VAL A 528 -30.73 14.70 -0.80
C VAL A 528 -30.52 16.20 -0.53
N VAL A 529 -29.77 16.55 0.52
CA VAL A 529 -29.18 17.88 0.70
C VAL A 529 -27.72 17.85 0.20
N ALA A 530 -27.38 18.77 -0.69
CA ALA A 530 -26.05 18.90 -1.29
C ALA A 530 -24.96 19.30 -0.27
N PRO A 531 -23.67 19.05 -0.58
CA PRO A 531 -22.55 19.54 0.23
C PRO A 531 -22.59 21.07 0.29
N PHE A 532 -22.57 21.64 1.50
CA PHE A 532 -22.62 23.08 1.70
C PHE A 532 -21.41 23.77 1.08
N LYS A 533 -21.68 24.81 0.29
CA LYS A 533 -20.69 25.85 -0.04
C LYS A 533 -20.45 26.68 1.21
N HIS A 534 -19.18 26.89 1.56
CA HIS A 534 -18.73 27.69 2.70
C HIS A 534 -19.41 29.07 2.75
N LEU A 535 -20.02 29.39 3.90
CA LEU A 535 -20.19 30.78 4.33
C LEU A 535 -18.89 31.21 5.02
N PRO A 536 -18.35 32.43 4.78
CA PRO A 536 -17.10 32.86 5.38
C PRO A 536 -17.27 32.99 6.89
N THR A 537 -16.55 32.15 7.64
CA THR A 537 -16.52 32.21 9.10
C THR A 537 -15.77 33.46 9.52
N ARG A 538 -16.43 34.32 10.32
CA ARG A 538 -15.79 35.45 11.00
C ARG A 538 -14.61 34.91 11.81
N HIS A 539 -13.43 35.48 11.58
CA HIS A 539 -12.23 35.19 12.35
C HIS A 539 -12.50 35.36 13.85
N SER A 540 -12.48 34.27 14.61
CA SER A 540 -12.50 34.32 16.06
C SER A 540 -11.17 34.89 16.57
N VAL A 541 -11.29 35.90 17.42
CA VAL A 541 -10.23 36.60 18.14
C VAL A 541 -9.41 35.60 18.97
N PRO A 542 -8.10 35.84 19.20
CA PRO A 542 -7.25 34.89 19.93
C PRO A 542 -7.73 34.80 21.38
N VAL A 543 -8.20 33.62 21.78
CA VAL A 543 -8.36 33.31 23.19
C VAL A 543 -6.96 33.01 23.73
N THR A 544 -6.51 33.88 24.63
CA THR A 544 -5.35 33.74 25.51
C THR A 544 -5.49 32.51 26.40
N ASP A 545 -4.36 31.97 26.86
CA ASP A 545 -4.20 30.78 27.72
C ASP A 545 -5.47 30.39 28.49
N ASP A 546 -5.99 29.20 28.16
CA ASP A 546 -7.25 28.64 28.66
C ASP A 546 -7.40 28.79 30.18
N GLU A 547 -8.42 29.54 30.59
CA GLU A 547 -8.88 29.57 31.97
C GLU A 547 -9.46 28.19 32.33
N ILE A 548 -8.60 27.33 32.90
CA ILE A 548 -8.94 25.93 33.26
C ILE A 548 -10.15 25.91 34.20
N VAL A 549 -11.22 25.25 33.76
CA VAL A 549 -12.45 25.02 34.53
C VAL A 549 -12.22 23.88 35.52
N GLY A 550 -12.55 24.10 36.79
CA GLY A 550 -12.28 23.15 37.87
C GLY A 550 -10.83 23.18 38.35
N PHE A 551 -10.52 22.35 39.35
CA PHE A 551 -9.19 22.18 39.95
C PHE A 551 -8.57 23.43 40.62
N GLY A 552 -9.34 24.49 40.89
CA GLY A 552 -8.82 25.70 41.53
C GLY A 552 -8.15 25.41 42.87
N ASN A 553 -8.87 24.70 43.75
CA ASN A 553 -8.38 24.29 45.06
C ASN A 553 -7.19 23.31 44.95
N ASP A 554 -7.24 22.36 44.00
CA ASP A 554 -6.16 21.39 43.77
C ASP A 554 -4.87 22.07 43.29
N THR A 555 -5.00 23.06 42.42
CA THR A 555 -3.87 23.88 41.93
C THR A 555 -3.19 24.59 43.10
N GLU A 556 -3.97 25.22 43.97
CA GLU A 556 -3.45 25.93 45.13
C GLU A 556 -2.79 24.99 46.14
N LYS A 557 -3.36 23.80 46.38
CA LYS A 557 -2.73 22.74 47.18
C LYS A 557 -1.40 22.28 46.59
N MET A 558 -1.32 22.04 45.27
CA MET A 558 -0.08 21.64 44.60
C MET A 558 0.99 22.73 44.67
N ILE A 559 0.62 24.00 44.49
CA ILE A 559 1.55 25.14 44.68
C ILE A 559 2.10 25.12 46.10
N GLN A 560 1.27 24.85 47.11
CA GLN A 560 1.74 24.71 48.49
C GLN A 560 2.69 23.52 48.67
N TYR A 561 2.42 22.36 48.07
CA TYR A 561 3.36 21.22 48.14
C TYR A 561 4.72 21.53 47.51
N LEU A 562 4.74 22.29 46.42
CA LEU A 562 5.99 22.62 45.74
C LEU A 562 6.81 23.68 46.47
N ILE A 563 6.17 24.69 47.07
CA ILE A 563 6.85 25.84 47.69
C ILE A 563 7.16 25.60 49.17
N ARG A 564 6.36 24.78 49.86
CA ARG A 564 6.51 24.44 51.28
C ARG A 564 7.19 23.07 51.42
N GLY A 565 7.52 22.69 52.67
CA GLY A 565 8.08 21.37 52.99
C GLY A 565 9.56 21.39 53.36
N THR A 566 10.19 20.22 53.24
CA THR A 566 11.58 19.97 53.68
C THR A 566 12.58 20.71 52.78
N ASN A 567 13.79 20.91 53.32
CA ASN A 567 14.92 21.45 52.56
C ASN A 567 15.47 20.45 51.54
N GLU A 568 15.23 19.15 51.76
CA GLU A 568 15.64 18.06 50.87
C GLU A 568 14.89 18.12 49.52
N LEU A 569 15.44 17.39 48.55
CA LEU A 569 14.75 17.08 47.30
C LEU A 569 13.46 16.33 47.63
N ASP A 570 12.34 16.71 47.00
CA ASP A 570 11.10 15.97 47.12
C ASP A 570 10.49 15.68 45.74
N ILE A 571 9.71 14.60 45.68
CA ILE A 571 9.05 14.11 44.48
C ILE A 571 7.55 14.16 44.75
N VAL A 572 6.82 14.83 43.87
CA VAL A 572 5.37 15.02 43.96
C VAL A 572 4.71 14.25 42.81
N PRO A 573 4.25 13.00 43.05
CA PRO A 573 3.57 12.22 42.05
C PRO A 573 2.10 12.66 41.91
N ILE A 574 1.62 12.87 40.69
CA ILE A 574 0.23 13.15 40.35
C ILE A 574 -0.31 11.95 39.60
N VAL A 575 -1.27 11.25 40.20
CA VAL A 575 -1.80 9.97 39.71
C VAL A 575 -3.25 10.13 39.26
N GLY A 576 -3.62 9.45 38.18
CA GLY A 576 -5.00 9.46 37.66
C GLY A 576 -5.12 8.85 36.26
N MET A 577 -6.34 8.54 35.82
CA MET A 577 -6.64 7.94 34.52
C MET A 577 -6.21 8.84 33.33
N GLY A 578 -6.06 8.24 32.14
CA GLY A 578 -5.89 8.99 30.89
C GLY A 578 -7.05 9.96 30.63
N GLY A 579 -6.74 11.19 30.20
CA GLY A 579 -7.75 12.22 29.95
C GLY A 579 -8.34 12.91 31.21
N GLN A 580 -7.84 12.59 32.41
CA GLN A 580 -8.33 13.17 33.67
C GLN A 580 -7.76 14.59 33.98
N GLY A 581 -6.77 15.07 33.23
CA GLY A 581 -6.24 16.43 33.36
C GLY A 581 -4.94 16.59 34.15
N LYS A 582 -4.18 15.51 34.39
CA LYS A 582 -2.89 15.53 35.12
C LYS A 582 -1.87 16.51 34.51
N THR A 583 -1.63 16.41 33.22
CA THR A 583 -0.74 17.32 32.48
C THR A 583 -1.25 18.76 32.52
N THR A 584 -2.58 18.94 32.50
CA THR A 584 -3.24 20.26 32.56
C THR A 584 -3.00 20.94 33.91
N ILE A 585 -3.22 20.24 35.04
CA ILE A 585 -2.96 20.80 36.36
C ILE A 585 -1.47 21.03 36.60
N ALA A 586 -0.61 20.09 36.21
CA ALA A 586 0.84 20.25 36.33
C ALA A 586 1.33 21.47 35.54
N ARG A 587 0.76 21.72 34.35
CA ARG A 587 1.11 22.89 33.51
C ARG A 587 0.64 24.19 34.11
N LYS A 588 -0.58 24.21 34.69
CA LYS A 588 -1.13 25.37 35.41
C LYS A 588 -0.24 25.75 36.60
N VAL A 589 0.16 24.75 37.39
CA VAL A 589 1.05 24.95 38.54
C VAL A 589 2.43 25.41 38.06
N TYR A 590 3.02 24.73 37.08
CA TYR A 590 4.34 25.05 36.54
C TYR A 590 4.46 26.50 36.04
N ASN A 591 3.40 27.04 35.44
CA ASN A 591 3.36 28.40 34.89
C ASN A 591 2.88 29.47 35.89
N SER A 592 2.50 29.10 37.12
CA SER A 592 2.03 30.09 38.11
C SER A 592 3.15 31.02 38.57
N ASP A 593 2.85 32.30 38.78
CA ASP A 593 3.84 33.33 39.17
C ASP A 593 4.58 32.96 40.47
N ASN A 594 3.88 32.34 41.42
CA ASN A 594 4.45 31.86 42.67
C ASN A 594 5.52 30.77 42.44
N ILE A 595 5.33 29.90 41.43
CA ILE A 595 6.30 28.86 41.08
C ILE A 595 7.44 29.45 40.24
N VAL A 596 7.11 30.30 39.27
CA VAL A 596 8.09 30.96 38.40
C VAL A 596 9.10 31.77 39.21
N SER A 597 8.64 32.48 40.24
CA SER A 597 9.50 33.28 41.13
C SER A 597 10.24 32.47 42.18
N HIS A 598 9.79 31.24 42.50
CA HIS A 598 10.37 30.43 43.56
C HIS A 598 11.55 29.57 43.11
N PHE A 599 11.53 29.06 41.87
CA PHE A 599 12.54 28.14 41.35
C PHE A 599 13.50 28.85 40.40
N ASP A 600 14.81 28.72 40.64
CA ASP A 600 15.87 29.30 39.80
C ASP A 600 15.90 28.67 38.41
N VAL A 601 15.58 27.37 38.33
CA VAL A 601 15.57 26.61 37.07
C VAL A 601 14.34 25.73 36.99
N ARG A 602 13.76 25.65 35.79
CA ARG A 602 12.61 24.80 35.53
C ARG A 602 12.79 24.03 34.22
N ALA A 603 12.40 22.76 34.21
CA ALA A 603 12.38 21.94 33.01
C ALA A 603 11.12 21.09 32.96
N TRP A 604 10.62 20.83 31.76
CA TRP A 604 9.46 19.97 31.53
C TRP A 604 9.78 18.97 30.42
N CYS A 605 9.67 17.68 30.71
CA CYS A 605 9.92 16.61 29.74
C CYS A 605 8.76 15.62 29.73
N ILE A 606 8.40 15.14 28.54
CA ILE A 606 7.35 14.13 28.35
C ILE A 606 8.05 12.77 28.17
N ILE A 607 7.65 11.78 28.94
CA ILE A 607 8.21 10.42 28.92
C ILE A 607 7.19 9.50 28.26
N SER A 608 7.39 9.20 26.98
CA SER A 608 6.56 8.23 26.28
C SER A 608 6.79 6.80 26.79
N GLN A 609 5.82 5.88 26.56
CA GLN A 609 5.94 4.44 26.89
C GLN A 609 7.27 3.80 26.48
N THR A 610 7.78 4.20 25.32
CA THR A 610 9.15 3.91 24.89
C THR A 610 9.92 5.21 24.87
N TYR A 611 10.96 5.36 25.69
CA TYR A 611 11.79 6.55 25.74
C TYR A 611 13.25 6.22 25.43
N ASN A 612 14.02 7.23 24.98
CA ASN A 612 15.46 7.13 24.79
C ASN A 612 16.14 8.01 25.87
N ARG A 613 16.95 7.38 26.73
CA ARG A 613 17.64 8.06 27.85
C ARG A 613 18.43 9.28 27.38
N ARG A 614 19.18 9.18 26.27
CA ARG A 614 19.97 10.29 25.74
C ARG A 614 19.11 11.47 25.33
N THR A 615 18.06 11.22 24.54
CA THR A 615 17.15 12.28 24.07
C THR A 615 16.49 12.99 25.26
N LEU A 616 16.07 12.23 26.27
CA LEU A 616 15.47 12.76 27.49
C LEU A 616 16.47 13.62 28.29
N LEU A 617 17.70 13.14 28.48
CA LEU A 617 18.78 13.93 29.10
C LEU A 617 19.08 15.21 28.32
N GLN A 618 19.15 15.14 27.00
CA GLN A 618 19.38 16.31 26.14
C GLN A 618 18.24 17.34 26.23
N GLU A 619 17.00 16.87 26.34
CA GLU A 619 15.83 17.74 26.51
C GLU A 619 15.89 18.47 27.85
N ILE A 620 16.10 17.77 28.97
CA ILE A 620 16.27 18.38 30.30
C ILE A 620 17.46 19.34 30.28
N PHE A 621 18.62 18.88 29.81
CA PHE A 621 19.84 19.67 29.77
C PHE A 621 19.67 20.96 28.98
N SER A 622 18.99 20.91 27.83
CA SER A 622 18.77 22.10 27.00
C SER A 622 17.87 23.14 27.66
N GLN A 623 16.93 22.70 28.50
CA GLN A 623 16.04 23.59 29.25
C GLN A 623 16.73 24.17 30.49
N VAL A 624 17.55 23.36 31.17
CA VAL A 624 18.29 23.75 32.38
C VAL A 624 19.47 24.64 32.06
N SER A 625 20.24 24.32 31.02
CA SER A 625 21.46 25.05 30.64
C SER A 625 21.21 26.18 29.65
N GLY A 626 20.11 26.18 28.89
CA GLY A 626 19.91 27.14 27.80
C GLY A 626 20.78 26.87 26.56
N SER A 627 21.67 25.87 26.59
CA SER A 627 22.58 25.49 25.51
C SER A 627 22.19 24.14 24.88
N LYS A 628 22.67 23.87 23.66
CA LYS A 628 22.54 22.54 23.05
C LYS A 628 23.80 21.73 23.33
N ASP A 629 23.59 20.48 23.75
CA ASP A 629 24.61 19.49 24.12
C ASP A 629 25.76 19.37 23.10
N LYS A 630 26.99 19.19 23.60
CA LYS A 630 28.23 18.91 22.85
C LYS A 630 28.93 17.61 23.31
N GLY A 631 28.40 16.90 24.30
CA GLY A 631 29.01 15.72 24.91
C GLY A 631 28.80 14.45 24.10
N ASP A 632 29.85 13.65 23.91
CA ASP A 632 29.78 12.42 23.12
C ASP A 632 29.07 11.25 23.84
N LYS A 633 28.97 11.27 25.18
CA LYS A 633 28.44 10.15 26.00
C LYS A 633 27.37 10.56 27.01
N ASP A 634 26.39 9.68 27.21
CA ASP A 634 25.22 9.93 28.06
C ASP A 634 25.58 10.15 29.54
N ASP A 635 26.57 9.44 30.07
CA ASP A 635 27.01 9.60 31.46
C ASP A 635 27.73 10.94 31.70
N ILE A 636 28.42 11.47 30.68
CA ILE A 636 29.04 12.80 30.75
C ILE A 636 27.93 13.86 30.77
N LEU A 637 26.93 13.71 29.91
CA LEU A 637 25.78 14.62 29.87
C LEU A 637 24.99 14.61 31.19
N ALA A 638 24.80 13.42 31.78
CA ALA A 638 24.17 13.28 33.10
C ALA A 638 24.96 13.97 34.21
N ASP A 639 26.29 13.83 34.21
CA ASP A 639 27.17 14.49 35.19
C ASP A 639 27.21 16.01 35.00
N GLU A 640 27.21 16.50 33.76
CA GLU A 640 27.10 17.93 33.46
C GLU A 640 25.75 18.50 33.90
N LEU A 641 24.64 17.80 33.61
CA LEU A 641 23.32 18.19 34.09
C LEU A 641 23.31 18.30 35.62
N ARG A 642 23.86 17.29 36.31
CA ARG A 642 23.97 17.29 37.78
C ARG A 642 24.78 18.49 38.28
N LYS A 643 25.92 18.79 37.66
CA LYS A 643 26.77 19.94 38.04
C LYS A 643 26.05 21.28 37.85
N ILE A 644 25.27 21.44 36.79
CA ILE A 644 24.50 22.68 36.54
C ILE A 644 23.38 22.87 37.56
N LEU A 645 22.77 21.77 38.01
CA LEU A 645 21.71 21.78 39.01
C LEU A 645 22.23 21.98 40.45
N MET A 646 23.50 21.65 40.72
CA MET A 646 24.10 21.88 42.04
C MET A 646 24.03 23.36 42.44
N GLY A 647 23.51 23.61 43.64
CA GLY A 647 23.39 24.96 44.20
C GLY A 647 22.20 25.79 43.68
N LYS A 648 21.38 25.27 42.76
CA LYS A 648 20.18 25.94 42.24
C LYS A 648 18.91 25.25 42.72
N ARG A 649 17.87 26.00 43.07
CA ARG A 649 16.54 25.43 43.35
C ARG A 649 15.86 25.09 42.04
N TYR A 650 15.73 23.81 41.72
CA TYR A 650 15.16 23.35 40.46
C TYR A 650 13.77 22.73 40.62
N LEU A 651 12.92 22.93 39.61
CA LEU A 651 11.66 22.20 39.42
C LEU A 651 11.72 21.44 38.09
N ILE A 652 11.68 20.11 38.14
CA ILE A 652 11.69 19.27 36.94
C ILE A 652 10.37 18.50 36.86
N VAL A 653 9.65 18.64 35.75
CA VAL A 653 8.42 17.89 35.49
C VAL A 653 8.73 16.73 34.56
N LEU A 654 8.46 15.52 35.03
CA LEU A 654 8.52 14.26 34.30
C LEU A 654 7.08 13.82 34.01
N ASP A 655 6.59 14.20 32.83
CA ASP A 655 5.19 14.05 32.42
C ASP A 655 4.95 12.70 31.74
N ASP A 656 3.86 12.02 32.12
CA ASP A 656 3.36 10.74 31.62
C ASP A 656 4.27 9.52 31.83
N MET A 657 4.88 9.38 33.01
CA MET A 657 5.72 8.21 33.32
C MET A 657 4.94 6.89 33.33
N TRP A 658 5.44 5.91 32.58
CA TRP A 658 4.82 4.57 32.42
C TRP A 658 5.49 3.47 33.23
N ASP A 659 6.76 3.64 33.60
CA ASP A 659 7.49 2.70 34.45
C ASP A 659 8.55 3.45 35.28
N CYS A 660 9.16 2.72 36.21
CA CYS A 660 10.20 3.26 37.09
C CYS A 660 11.60 3.18 36.48
N LEU A 661 11.78 2.58 35.30
CA LEU A 661 13.08 2.53 34.64
C LEU A 661 13.53 3.95 34.27
N ALA A 662 12.60 4.78 33.78
CA ALA A 662 12.88 6.19 33.50
C ALA A 662 13.35 6.96 34.74
N TRP A 663 12.78 6.62 35.90
CA TRP A 663 13.21 7.21 37.16
C TRP A 663 14.59 6.71 37.58
N ASP A 664 14.85 5.41 37.51
CA ASP A 664 16.15 4.82 37.85
C ASP A 664 17.29 5.37 36.97
N ASP A 665 17.01 5.63 35.69
CA ASP A 665 17.97 6.22 34.74
C ASP A 665 18.29 7.69 35.03
N LEU A 666 17.29 8.46 35.53
CA LEU A 666 17.42 9.90 35.72
C LEU A 666 17.77 10.32 37.15
N ARG A 667 17.40 9.56 38.18
CA ARG A 667 17.48 10.01 39.58
C ARG A 667 18.87 10.48 40.00
N PHE A 668 19.93 9.89 39.45
CA PHE A 668 21.31 10.24 39.76
C PHE A 668 21.77 11.57 39.12
N CYS A 669 20.99 12.10 38.18
CA CYS A 669 21.21 13.41 37.57
C CYS A 669 20.73 14.56 38.46
N PHE A 670 19.90 14.28 39.46
CA PHE A 670 19.23 15.29 40.29
C PHE A 670 19.90 15.37 41.68
N PRO A 671 20.74 16.40 41.94
CA PRO A 671 21.46 16.51 43.20
C PRO A 671 20.56 17.01 44.33
N ASP A 672 20.46 16.22 45.41
CA ASP A 672 19.91 16.71 46.68
C ASP A 672 21.01 17.38 47.50
N VAL A 673 20.98 18.71 47.54
CA VAL A 673 21.90 19.54 48.35
C VAL A 673 21.15 20.42 49.35
N GLY A 674 19.92 20.03 49.73
CA GLY A 674 19.15 20.77 50.73
C GLY A 674 18.63 22.14 50.25
N ASN A 675 18.43 22.30 48.94
CA ASN A 675 18.04 23.56 48.29
C ASN A 675 16.54 23.70 47.97
N ARG A 676 15.70 22.80 48.50
CA ARG A 676 14.24 22.71 48.27
C ARG A 676 13.87 22.44 46.81
N SER A 677 14.68 21.67 46.11
CA SER A 677 14.34 21.27 44.74
C SER A 677 13.16 20.31 44.73
N ARG A 678 12.41 20.30 43.62
CA ARG A 678 11.19 19.50 43.45
C ARG A 678 11.19 18.79 42.12
N ILE A 679 10.67 17.57 42.10
CA ILE A 679 10.37 16.83 40.88
C ILE A 679 8.89 16.51 40.88
N VAL A 680 8.18 16.90 39.82
CA VAL A 680 6.77 16.52 39.63
C VAL A 680 6.73 15.35 38.66
N VAL A 681 6.08 14.27 39.05
CA VAL A 681 5.86 13.11 38.18
C VAL A 681 4.38 13.04 37.88
N THR A 682 3.96 13.01 36.61
CA THR A 682 2.57 12.66 36.28
C THR A 682 2.55 11.22 35.78
N THR A 683 1.60 10.40 36.24
CA THR A 683 1.50 9.00 35.82
C THR A 683 0.06 8.49 35.86
N ARG A 684 -0.24 7.50 35.03
CA ARG A 684 -1.50 6.75 35.10
C ARG A 684 -1.48 5.61 36.11
N LEU A 685 -0.29 5.21 36.55
CA LEU A 685 -0.06 4.01 37.35
C LEU A 685 0.24 4.42 38.79
N GLU A 686 -0.67 4.09 39.70
CA GLU A 686 -0.50 4.34 41.13
C GLU A 686 0.79 3.72 41.67
N LYS A 687 1.13 2.50 41.20
CA LYS A 687 2.40 1.83 41.53
C LYS A 687 3.65 2.64 41.17
N VAL A 688 3.64 3.35 40.04
CA VAL A 688 4.79 4.20 39.66
C VAL A 688 4.89 5.36 40.63
N GLY A 689 3.76 6.01 40.93
CA GLY A 689 3.70 7.08 41.93
C GLY A 689 4.20 6.65 43.31
N GLU A 690 3.78 5.47 43.78
CA GLU A 690 4.22 4.89 45.05
C GLU A 690 5.71 4.55 45.09
N GLN A 691 6.29 4.14 43.96
CA GLN A 691 7.70 3.75 43.89
C GLN A 691 8.65 4.94 43.77
N VAL A 692 8.23 6.01 43.09
CA VAL A 692 9.04 7.23 42.95
C VAL A 692 8.85 8.19 44.11
N LYS A 693 7.88 7.96 45.01
CA LYS A 693 7.62 8.87 46.14
C LYS A 693 8.84 8.99 47.05
N TYR A 694 9.02 10.19 47.59
CA TYR A 694 10.09 10.49 48.54
C TYR A 694 9.50 10.94 49.89
N HIS A 695 9.09 12.20 50.01
CA HIS A 695 8.37 12.69 51.21
C HIS A 695 6.88 12.87 50.95
N THR A 696 6.50 13.35 49.77
CA THR A 696 5.09 13.58 49.41
C THR A 696 4.42 12.31 48.91
N ASP A 697 3.28 11.94 49.51
CA ASP A 697 2.46 10.83 49.03
C ASP A 697 1.83 11.16 47.66
N PRO A 698 1.58 10.15 46.80
CA PRO A 698 0.96 10.36 45.50
C PRO A 698 -0.37 11.12 45.59
N TYR A 699 -0.48 12.20 44.82
CA TYR A 699 -1.69 13.00 44.70
C TYR A 699 -2.63 12.39 43.67
N SER A 700 -3.67 11.70 44.14
CA SER A 700 -4.75 11.20 43.28
C SER A 700 -5.64 12.35 42.83
N LEU A 701 -5.58 12.67 41.53
CA LEU A 701 -6.35 13.77 40.95
C LEU A 701 -7.86 13.42 40.97
N PRO A 702 -8.73 14.28 41.53
CA PRO A 702 -10.16 14.03 41.53
C PRO A 702 -10.77 14.13 40.12
N PHE A 703 -11.93 13.53 39.92
CA PHE A 703 -12.78 13.80 38.75
C PHE A 703 -13.47 15.17 38.91
N LEU A 704 -13.83 15.79 37.79
CA LEU A 704 -14.65 17.00 37.80
C LEU A 704 -16.02 16.70 38.40
N THR A 705 -16.58 17.65 39.16
CA THR A 705 -17.98 17.54 39.57
C THR A 705 -18.92 17.64 38.36
N THR A 706 -20.19 17.29 38.54
CA THR A 706 -21.19 17.42 37.47
C THR A 706 -21.32 18.89 37.02
N GLU A 707 -21.23 19.82 37.97
CA GLU A 707 -21.30 21.26 37.75
C GLU A 707 -20.07 21.76 37.00
N GLU A 708 -18.87 21.36 37.42
CA GLU A 708 -17.61 21.70 36.73
C GLU A 708 -17.58 21.12 35.31
N SER A 709 -18.07 19.89 35.14
CA SER A 709 -18.20 19.24 33.83
C SER A 709 -19.19 19.97 32.92
N CYS A 710 -20.31 20.42 33.47
CA CYS A 710 -21.30 21.21 32.75
C CYS A 710 -20.74 22.57 32.34
N GLN A 711 -20.02 23.24 33.25
CA GLN A 711 -19.35 24.49 32.96
C GLN A 711 -18.28 24.33 31.87
N LEU A 712 -17.50 23.25 31.92
CA LEU A 712 -16.50 22.93 30.89
C LEU A 712 -17.18 22.65 29.54
N LEU A 713 -18.27 21.87 29.51
CA LEU A 713 -19.06 21.59 28.31
C LEU A 713 -19.57 22.87 27.67
N GLN A 714 -20.26 23.71 28.45
CA GLN A 714 -20.84 24.97 27.98
C GLN A 714 -19.77 25.93 27.49
N ARG A 715 -18.68 26.14 28.25
CA ARG A 715 -17.56 26.98 27.80
C ARG A 715 -16.92 26.44 26.53
N THR A 716 -16.78 25.13 26.41
CA THR A 716 -16.19 24.54 25.20
C THR A 716 -17.09 24.75 23.99
N VAL A 717 -18.42 24.61 24.12
CA VAL A 717 -19.37 24.75 23.01
C VAL A 717 -19.61 26.21 22.62
N PHE A 718 -19.82 27.10 23.60
CA PHE A 718 -20.26 28.49 23.38
C PHE A 718 -19.13 29.51 23.47
N GLN A 719 -17.94 29.14 23.98
CA GLN A 719 -16.78 30.02 24.14
C GLN A 719 -17.12 31.25 25.00
N GLN A 720 -17.19 32.44 24.40
CA GLN A 720 -17.56 33.69 25.09
C GLN A 720 -19.08 33.95 25.10
N GLU A 721 -19.86 33.19 24.33
CA GLU A 721 -21.32 33.27 24.33
C GLU A 721 -21.90 32.53 25.55
N GLY A 722 -23.00 33.02 26.12
CA GLY A 722 -23.73 32.32 27.19
C GLY A 722 -24.52 31.13 26.64
N CYS A 723 -24.62 30.04 27.41
CA CYS A 723 -25.49 28.92 27.08
C CYS A 723 -26.97 29.37 27.09
N PRO A 724 -27.74 29.12 26.01
CA PRO A 724 -29.17 29.40 25.99
C PRO A 724 -29.91 28.69 27.14
N PRO A 725 -30.94 29.32 27.76
CA PRO A 725 -31.69 28.73 28.87
C PRO A 725 -32.32 27.37 28.55
N GLU A 726 -32.78 27.19 27.31
CA GLU A 726 -33.43 25.96 26.83
C GLU A 726 -32.46 24.77 26.84
N LEU A 727 -31.17 25.03 26.64
CA LEU A 727 -30.12 24.01 26.58
C LEU A 727 -29.51 23.70 27.96
N GLN A 728 -29.86 24.46 29.00
CA GLN A 728 -29.23 24.34 30.31
C GLN A 728 -29.51 22.97 30.95
N TYR A 729 -30.75 22.48 30.87
CA TYR A 729 -31.12 21.18 31.39
C TYR A 729 -30.42 20.02 30.65
N VAL A 730 -30.51 19.98 29.32
CA VAL A 730 -29.87 18.92 28.52
C VAL A 730 -28.34 18.96 28.65
N SER A 731 -27.73 20.14 28.80
CA SER A 731 -26.29 20.26 29.04
C SER A 731 -25.85 19.63 30.36
N LEU A 732 -26.65 19.77 31.42
CA LEU A 732 -26.38 19.15 32.72
C LEU A 732 -26.49 17.63 32.65
N GLU A 733 -27.52 17.11 31.97
CA GLU A 733 -27.71 15.67 31.78
C GLU A 733 -26.56 15.04 30.97
N ILE A 734 -26.11 15.70 29.90
CA ILE A 734 -24.93 15.26 29.14
C ILE A 734 -23.67 15.29 30.01
N ALA A 735 -23.46 16.36 30.78
CA ALA A 735 -22.31 16.48 31.68
C ALA A 735 -22.29 15.38 32.75
N LYS A 736 -23.46 15.03 33.30
CA LYS A 736 -23.61 13.91 34.24
C LYS A 736 -23.23 12.58 33.59
N LYS A 737 -23.62 12.35 32.33
CA LYS A 737 -23.21 11.16 31.56
C LYS A 737 -21.71 11.12 31.24
N CYS A 738 -21.02 12.26 31.25
CA CYS A 738 -19.57 12.36 31.05
C CYS A 738 -18.74 11.90 32.28
N LYS A 739 -19.38 11.58 33.41
CA LYS A 739 -18.78 11.02 34.64
C LYS A 739 -17.53 11.77 35.14
N GLY A 740 -17.47 13.09 34.92
CA GLY A 740 -16.38 13.93 35.44
C GLY A 740 -15.03 13.82 34.72
N LEU A 741 -14.94 13.15 33.56
CA LEU A 741 -13.71 13.06 32.76
C LEU A 741 -13.57 14.26 31.79
N PRO A 742 -12.60 15.17 31.96
CA PRO A 742 -12.44 16.35 31.11
C PRO A 742 -12.33 16.04 29.62
N LEU A 743 -11.54 15.02 29.24
CA LEU A 743 -11.39 14.64 27.83
C LEU A 743 -12.73 14.23 27.19
N VAL A 744 -13.55 13.47 27.92
CA VAL A 744 -14.86 13.01 27.43
C VAL A 744 -15.81 14.20 27.26
N VAL A 745 -15.83 15.12 28.21
CA VAL A 745 -16.59 16.37 28.10
C VAL A 745 -16.18 17.15 26.84
N VAL A 746 -14.88 17.29 26.60
CA VAL A 746 -14.34 18.02 25.45
C VAL A 746 -14.66 17.33 24.12
N LEU A 747 -14.59 16.00 24.06
CA LEU A 747 -14.94 15.22 22.86
C LEU A 747 -16.44 15.34 22.53
N VAL A 748 -17.31 15.25 23.55
CA VAL A 748 -18.76 15.44 23.40
C VAL A 748 -19.10 16.87 22.98
N ALA A 749 -18.43 17.87 23.55
CA ALA A 749 -18.56 19.26 23.12
C ALA A 749 -18.24 19.44 21.63
N GLY A 750 -17.25 18.70 21.11
CA GLY A 750 -16.86 18.70 19.70
C GLY A 750 -17.97 18.20 18.77
N ILE A 751 -18.75 17.21 19.21
CA ILE A 751 -19.91 16.68 18.49
C ILE A 751 -21.05 17.72 18.47
N ILE A 752 -21.32 18.31 19.64
CA ILE A 752 -22.43 19.24 19.85
C ILE A 752 -22.23 20.56 19.11
N LYS A 753 -20.99 21.07 19.04
CA LYS A 753 -20.63 22.34 18.37
C LYS A 753 -21.22 22.48 16.96
N LYS A 754 -21.35 21.37 16.22
CA LYS A 754 -21.84 21.37 14.83
C LYS A 754 -23.27 21.92 14.70
N ARG A 755 -24.10 21.69 15.70
CA ARG A 755 -25.49 22.14 15.77
C ARG A 755 -25.79 22.68 17.17
N LYS A 756 -24.93 23.60 17.62
CA LYS A 756 -24.92 24.10 19.01
C LYS A 756 -26.26 24.72 19.47
N SER A 757 -27.09 25.18 18.53
CA SER A 757 -28.38 25.84 18.80
C SER A 757 -29.61 24.93 18.71
N GLU A 758 -29.46 23.65 18.36
CA GLU A 758 -30.59 22.72 18.13
C GLU A 758 -30.79 21.77 19.32
N GLU A 759 -31.81 21.99 20.17
CA GLU A 759 -32.06 21.15 21.36
C GLU A 759 -32.29 19.67 21.03
N SER A 760 -32.92 19.35 19.90
CA SER A 760 -33.11 17.96 19.45
C SER A 760 -31.77 17.24 19.25
N TRP A 761 -30.78 17.91 18.67
CA TRP A 761 -29.44 17.35 18.49
C TRP A 761 -28.74 17.04 19.82
N TRP A 762 -28.89 17.91 20.81
CA TRP A 762 -28.35 17.65 22.16
C TRP A 762 -29.00 16.42 22.79
N ASN A 763 -30.31 16.23 22.59
CA ASN A 763 -31.01 15.04 23.06
C ASN A 763 -30.56 13.78 22.32
N ASP A 764 -30.37 13.83 21.00
CA ASP A 764 -29.85 12.70 20.22
C ASP A 764 -28.45 12.28 20.70
N VAL A 765 -27.56 13.25 20.97
CA VAL A 765 -26.22 12.98 21.51
C VAL A 765 -26.31 12.39 22.92
N LYS A 766 -27.20 12.91 23.77
CA LYS A 766 -27.45 12.38 25.11
C LYS A 766 -27.92 10.92 25.06
N ASP A 767 -28.76 10.57 24.10
CA ASP A 767 -29.30 9.22 23.94
C ASP A 767 -28.25 8.28 23.33
N ALA A 768 -27.49 8.72 22.32
CA ALA A 768 -26.35 7.95 21.80
C ALA A 768 -25.28 7.67 22.87
N LEU A 769 -25.01 8.64 23.75
CA LEU A 769 -24.15 8.41 24.91
C LEU A 769 -24.73 7.36 25.87
N PHE A 770 -26.05 7.18 25.94
CA PHE A 770 -26.63 6.08 26.72
C PHE A 770 -26.22 4.73 26.16
N ASP A 771 -26.44 4.54 24.85
CA ASP A 771 -26.19 3.26 24.17
C ASP A 771 -24.71 2.84 24.21
N TYR A 772 -23.80 3.81 24.15
CA TYR A 772 -22.36 3.56 24.21
C TYR A 772 -21.81 3.30 25.63
N LEU A 773 -22.52 3.70 26.70
CA LEU A 773 -21.96 3.80 28.05
C LEU A 773 -22.57 2.83 29.08
N ASP A 774 -23.58 2.03 28.71
CA ASP A 774 -24.27 1.09 29.60
C ASP A 774 -23.53 -0.26 29.80
N SER A 775 -22.36 -0.45 29.17
CA SER A 775 -21.48 -1.59 29.47
C SER A 775 -20.48 -1.23 30.57
N GLU A 776 -20.50 -1.94 31.70
CA GLU A 776 -19.55 -1.81 32.83
C GLU A 776 -18.12 -2.26 32.44
N SER A 777 -17.47 -1.58 31.48
CA SER A 777 -16.12 -1.92 31.02
C SER A 777 -15.14 -0.76 31.09
N GLU A 778 -13.84 -1.10 31.20
CA GLU A 778 -12.68 -0.18 31.20
C GLU A 778 -12.54 0.66 29.90
N ASP A 779 -13.41 0.43 28.91
CA ASP A 779 -13.39 1.02 27.56
C ASP A 779 -14.19 2.35 27.42
N TYR A 780 -14.60 2.99 28.52
CA TYR A 780 -15.41 4.22 28.54
C TYR A 780 -14.90 5.34 27.59
N SER A 781 -13.61 5.66 27.68
CA SER A 781 -13.00 6.71 26.84
C SER A 781 -12.93 6.34 25.36
N ARG A 782 -12.84 5.04 25.05
CA ARG A 782 -12.83 4.49 23.70
C ARG A 782 -14.22 4.54 23.07
N ALA A 783 -15.27 4.21 23.85
CA ALA A 783 -16.66 4.29 23.40
C ALA A 783 -17.04 5.73 23.02
N THR A 784 -16.68 6.72 23.85
CA THR A 784 -16.85 8.14 23.50
C THR A 784 -16.05 8.52 22.26
N MET A 785 -14.81 8.03 22.13
CA MET A 785 -14.00 8.29 20.93
C MET A 785 -14.61 7.70 19.66
N GLN A 786 -15.19 6.50 19.73
CA GLN A 786 -15.93 5.91 18.62
C GLN A 786 -17.11 6.79 18.21
N LEU A 787 -17.88 7.30 19.19
CA LEU A 787 -18.98 8.22 18.92
C LEU A 787 -18.49 9.52 18.27
N SER A 788 -17.40 10.12 18.75
CA SER A 788 -16.81 11.31 18.12
C SER A 788 -16.33 11.01 16.69
N PHE A 789 -15.70 9.87 16.48
CA PHE A 789 -15.19 9.44 15.17
C PHE A 789 -16.32 9.18 14.17
N ASP A 790 -17.38 8.49 14.57
CA ASP A 790 -18.54 8.18 13.73
C ASP A 790 -19.24 9.46 13.25
N ASN A 791 -19.28 10.48 14.11
CA ASN A 791 -19.85 11.80 13.82
C ASN A 791 -18.93 12.71 12.98
N LEU A 792 -17.70 12.32 12.66
CA LEU A 792 -16.84 13.07 11.73
C LEU A 792 -17.30 12.88 10.28
N ALA A 793 -17.09 13.91 9.45
CA ALA A 793 -17.29 13.76 8.01
C ALA A 793 -16.33 12.70 7.45
N ASP A 794 -16.79 11.90 6.48
CA ASP A 794 -16.01 10.77 5.96
C ASP A 794 -14.69 11.18 5.30
N CYS A 795 -14.59 12.42 4.82
CA CYS A 795 -13.34 12.97 4.28
C CYS A 795 -12.28 13.29 5.37
N LEU A 796 -12.69 13.46 6.63
CA LEU A 796 -11.81 13.81 7.77
C LEU A 796 -11.27 12.56 8.49
N LYS A 797 -12.05 11.48 8.53
CA LYS A 797 -11.67 10.21 9.18
C LYS A 797 -10.28 9.69 8.76
N PRO A 798 -9.91 9.66 7.47
CA PRO A 798 -8.61 9.17 7.00
C PRO A 798 -7.48 10.10 7.45
N CYS A 799 -7.73 11.41 7.46
CA CYS A 799 -6.77 12.42 7.91
C CYS A 799 -6.45 12.23 9.41
N LEU A 800 -7.47 11.99 10.23
CA LEU A 800 -7.33 11.68 11.66
C LEU A 800 -6.62 10.34 11.90
N LEU A 801 -7.07 9.26 11.25
CA LEU A 801 -6.42 7.94 11.37
C LEU A 801 -4.93 8.01 10.99
N TYR A 802 -4.58 8.77 9.95
CA TYR A 802 -3.21 8.95 9.51
C TYR A 802 -2.31 9.63 10.54
N MET A 803 -2.86 10.48 11.42
CA MET A 803 -2.10 11.07 12.52
C MET A 803 -1.61 10.02 13.53
N GLY A 804 -2.21 8.83 13.57
CA GLY A 804 -1.72 7.69 14.32
C GLY A 804 -0.36 7.16 13.85
N MET A 805 0.12 7.55 12.64
CA MET A 805 1.45 7.18 12.14
C MET A 805 2.59 7.87 12.91
N PHE A 806 2.31 9.01 13.54
CA PHE A 806 3.29 9.75 14.32
C PHE A 806 3.48 9.11 15.70
N PRO A 807 4.62 9.34 16.38
CA PRO A 807 4.78 8.93 17.77
C PRO A 807 3.69 9.53 18.66
N GLU A 808 3.43 8.85 19.77
CA GLU A 808 2.53 9.34 20.81
C GLU A 808 3.06 10.67 21.37
N ASP A 809 2.16 11.62 21.64
CA ASP A 809 2.47 12.99 22.07
C ASP A 809 3.37 13.82 21.15
N ALA A 810 3.60 13.36 19.92
CA ALA A 810 4.39 14.09 18.96
C ALA A 810 3.76 15.46 18.64
N ARG A 811 4.58 16.51 18.73
CA ARG A 811 4.23 17.83 18.21
C ARG A 811 4.39 17.82 16.69
N ILE A 812 3.28 17.61 15.98
CA ILE A 812 3.25 17.48 14.53
C ILE A 812 3.29 18.87 13.89
N GLN A 813 4.26 19.10 13.00
CA GLN A 813 4.32 20.33 12.22
C GLN A 813 3.22 20.35 11.16
N VAL A 814 2.35 21.37 11.18
CA VAL A 814 1.19 21.45 10.28
C VAL A 814 1.57 21.41 8.81
N SER A 815 2.64 22.11 8.41
CA SER A 815 3.11 22.08 7.02
C SER A 815 3.57 20.69 6.55
N LYS A 816 4.15 19.88 7.46
CA LYS A 816 4.52 18.48 7.16
C LYS A 816 3.25 17.65 6.96
N LEU A 817 2.30 17.77 7.88
CA LEU A 817 1.06 17.01 7.87
C LEU A 817 0.24 17.25 6.61
N ILE A 818 0.07 18.52 6.22
CA ILE A 818 -0.66 18.90 5.00
C ILE A 818 0.01 18.30 3.76
N SER A 819 1.33 18.41 3.62
CA SER A 819 2.06 17.80 2.51
C SER A 819 1.88 16.29 2.45
N LEU A 820 1.80 15.61 3.60
CA LEU A 820 1.53 14.17 3.66
C LEU A 820 0.10 13.85 3.23
N TRP A 821 -0.92 14.54 3.76
CA TRP A 821 -2.32 14.31 3.35
C TRP A 821 -2.57 14.55 1.86
N VAL A 822 -1.92 15.56 1.29
CA VAL A 822 -1.97 15.84 -0.15
C VAL A 822 -1.26 14.74 -0.95
N ALA A 823 -0.09 14.27 -0.48
CA ALA A 823 0.64 13.18 -1.14
C ALA A 823 -0.10 11.83 -1.08
N GLU A 824 -0.77 11.54 0.03
CA GLU A 824 -1.69 10.40 0.15
C GLU A 824 -2.91 10.53 -0.79
N GLY A 825 -3.30 11.77 -1.07
CA GLY A 825 -4.46 12.15 -1.86
C GLY A 825 -5.77 12.19 -1.06
N PHE A 826 -5.69 12.24 0.28
CA PHE A 826 -6.86 12.47 1.15
C PHE A 826 -7.50 13.83 0.88
N VAL A 827 -6.69 14.79 0.44
CA VAL A 827 -7.10 16.16 0.11
C VAL A 827 -6.51 16.56 -1.24
N GLN A 828 -7.25 17.37 -2.02
CA GLN A 828 -6.84 17.78 -3.38
C GLN A 828 -5.70 18.80 -3.38
N ASN A 829 -5.75 19.77 -2.48
CA ASN A 829 -4.79 20.88 -2.39
C ASN A 829 -4.51 21.26 -0.93
N SER A 830 -3.53 22.16 -0.75
CA SER A 830 -3.10 22.58 0.57
C SER A 830 -4.14 23.47 1.28
N GLU A 831 -4.92 24.29 0.55
CA GLU A 831 -5.93 25.15 1.17
C GLU A 831 -7.04 24.31 1.82
N SER A 832 -7.61 23.36 1.09
CA SER A 832 -8.62 22.44 1.64
C SER A 832 -8.05 21.59 2.78
N ALA A 833 -6.74 21.33 2.81
CA ALA A 833 -6.12 20.57 3.89
C ALA A 833 -5.97 21.41 5.18
N GLU A 834 -5.74 22.73 5.06
CA GLU A 834 -5.83 23.65 6.20
C GLU A 834 -7.26 23.66 6.77
N ASP A 835 -8.28 23.70 5.91
CA ASP A 835 -9.69 23.65 6.33
C ASP A 835 -10.02 22.34 7.06
N TYR A 836 -9.58 21.19 6.52
CA TYR A 836 -9.79 19.88 7.15
C TYR A 836 -9.12 19.80 8.52
N LEU A 837 -7.92 20.35 8.67
CA LEU A 837 -7.25 20.43 9.97
C LEU A 837 -8.04 21.30 10.95
N MET A 838 -8.55 22.45 10.50
CA MET A 838 -9.37 23.32 11.32
C MET A 838 -10.68 22.64 11.74
N ASP A 839 -11.31 21.84 10.87
CA ASP A 839 -12.50 21.06 11.21
C ASP A 839 -12.23 19.97 12.26
N LEU A 840 -11.07 19.31 12.17
CA LEU A 840 -10.61 18.35 13.19
C LEU A 840 -10.33 19.04 14.54
N ILE A 841 -9.73 20.23 14.52
CA ILE A 841 -9.51 21.05 15.71
C ILE A 841 -10.85 21.51 16.31
N ASN A 842 -11.79 21.96 15.48
CA ASN A 842 -13.12 22.39 15.89
C ASN A 842 -13.95 21.23 16.48
N SER A 843 -13.70 20.01 16.02
CA SER A 843 -14.27 18.76 16.55
C SER A 843 -13.56 18.28 17.83
N ASN A 844 -12.57 19.03 18.33
CA ASN A 844 -11.79 18.76 19.53
C ASN A 844 -11.01 17.42 19.56
N VAL A 845 -10.87 16.74 18.42
CA VAL A 845 -10.07 15.50 18.30
C VAL A 845 -8.57 15.79 18.06
N VAL A 846 -8.24 17.03 17.67
CA VAL A 846 -6.87 17.52 17.46
C VAL A 846 -6.66 18.79 18.27
N MET A 847 -5.53 18.86 18.99
CA MET A 847 -5.16 20.00 19.83
C MET A 847 -4.19 20.93 19.10
N VAL A 848 -4.32 22.23 19.35
CA VAL A 848 -3.34 23.23 18.91
C VAL A 848 -2.19 23.28 19.91
N SER A 849 -0.99 22.87 19.49
CA SER A 849 0.20 22.90 20.34
C SER A 849 0.87 24.27 20.32
N LYS A 850 0.89 24.94 19.15
CA LYS A 850 1.50 26.25 19.00
C LYS A 850 0.99 26.99 17.76
N ARG A 851 0.73 28.29 17.90
CA ARG A 851 0.42 29.19 16.79
C ARG A 851 1.66 29.97 16.33
N SER A 852 1.64 30.39 15.06
CA SER A 852 2.62 31.31 14.48
C SER A 852 2.24 32.77 14.80
N TYR A 853 3.11 33.73 14.47
CA TYR A 853 2.89 35.16 14.72
C TYR A 853 1.63 35.73 14.04
N ASN A 854 1.20 35.10 12.94
CA ASN A 854 -0.01 35.46 12.19
C ASN A 854 -1.27 34.71 12.66
N GLY A 855 -1.24 34.09 13.85
CA GLY A 855 -2.36 33.34 14.42
C GLY A 855 -2.63 31.97 13.79
N LYS A 856 -2.03 31.63 12.65
CA LYS A 856 -2.15 30.29 12.03
C LYS A 856 -1.53 29.21 12.92
N VAL A 857 -2.10 28.01 12.89
CA VAL A 857 -1.58 26.85 13.64
C VAL A 857 -0.24 26.41 13.05
N LYS A 858 0.81 26.38 13.88
CA LYS A 858 2.16 25.97 13.47
C LYS A 858 2.43 24.51 13.82
N TYR A 859 2.02 24.10 15.02
CA TYR A 859 2.11 22.73 15.50
C TYR A 859 0.76 22.30 16.08
N CYS A 860 0.38 21.06 15.79
CA CYS A 860 -0.77 20.39 16.36
C CYS A 860 -0.33 19.10 17.07
N GLN A 861 -1.19 18.55 17.93
CA GLN A 861 -0.94 17.32 18.67
C GLN A 861 -2.25 16.54 18.79
N VAL A 862 -2.16 15.23 18.80
CA VAL A 862 -3.29 14.33 19.07
C VAL A 862 -3.13 13.85 20.52
N HIS A 863 -4.21 13.88 21.30
CA HIS A 863 -4.19 13.39 22.67
C HIS A 863 -3.93 11.88 22.69
N ASP A 864 -3.18 11.37 23.66
CA ASP A 864 -2.78 9.95 23.79
C ASP A 864 -3.94 8.93 23.59
N VAL A 865 -5.10 9.12 24.21
CA VAL A 865 -6.31 8.29 24.08
C VAL A 865 -6.85 8.32 22.64
N VAL A 866 -6.86 9.49 22.00
CA VAL A 866 -7.28 9.67 20.60
C VAL A 866 -6.29 8.97 19.66
N HIS A 867 -4.99 9.09 19.95
CA HIS A 867 -3.92 8.44 19.19
C HIS A 867 -4.04 6.91 19.28
N HIS A 868 -4.23 6.37 20.48
CA HIS A 868 -4.44 4.95 20.71
C HIS A 868 -5.67 4.43 19.93
N PHE A 869 -6.78 5.16 19.99
CA PHE A 869 -7.96 4.87 19.18
C PHE A 869 -7.63 4.84 17.67
N CYS A 870 -6.89 5.83 17.15
CA CYS A 870 -6.51 5.88 15.74
C CYS A 870 -5.63 4.68 15.34
N VAL A 871 -4.67 4.28 16.17
CA VAL A 871 -3.79 3.14 15.91
C VAL A 871 -4.58 1.83 15.90
N GLU A 872 -5.46 1.62 16.88
CA GLU A 872 -6.30 0.42 16.95
C GLU A 872 -7.29 0.33 15.79
N GLU A 873 -8.02 1.41 15.51
CA GLU A 873 -9.01 1.42 14.45
C GLU A 873 -8.33 1.25 13.09
N SER A 874 -7.18 1.89 12.88
CA SER A 874 -6.37 1.66 11.70
C SER A 874 -5.91 0.22 11.55
N ARG A 875 -5.56 -0.47 12.64
CA ARG A 875 -5.18 -1.89 12.63
C ARG A 875 -6.36 -2.78 12.28
N LYS A 876 -7.55 -2.52 12.85
CA LYS A 876 -8.80 -3.23 12.50
C LYS A 876 -9.17 -3.04 11.03
N GLU A 877 -8.97 -1.83 10.50
CA GLU A 877 -9.28 -1.49 9.11
C GLU A 877 -8.16 -1.82 8.13
N LYS A 878 -7.00 -2.32 8.61
CA LYS A 878 -5.78 -2.53 7.82
C LYS A 878 -5.32 -1.26 7.08
N PHE A 879 -5.73 -0.09 7.57
CA PHE A 879 -5.47 1.22 6.98
C PHE A 879 -3.98 1.58 7.09
N MET A 880 -3.40 1.36 8.27
CA MET A 880 -1.98 1.52 8.55
C MET A 880 -1.50 0.53 9.62
N LEU A 881 -0.18 0.34 9.69
CA LEU A 881 0.51 -0.39 10.74
C LEU A 881 1.58 0.51 11.35
N ALA A 882 1.37 0.94 12.60
CA ALA A 882 2.41 1.59 13.40
C ALA A 882 3.19 0.52 14.17
N VAL A 883 4.49 0.46 13.93
CA VAL A 883 5.41 -0.47 14.59
C VAL A 883 6.23 0.31 15.64
N LYS A 884 6.06 -0.06 16.91
CA LYS A 884 6.80 0.45 18.07
C LYS A 884 7.64 -0.69 18.70
N GLY A 885 8.82 -0.41 19.26
CA GLY A 885 9.59 -1.36 20.10
C GLY A 885 11.00 -1.68 19.61
N HIS A 886 11.57 -2.85 19.95
CA HIS A 886 12.87 -3.35 19.46
C HIS A 886 12.70 -4.27 18.24
N VAL A 887 13.55 -4.10 17.22
CA VAL A 887 13.50 -4.83 15.93
C VAL A 887 13.52 -6.35 16.09
N VAL A 888 14.19 -6.88 17.13
CA VAL A 888 14.43 -8.32 17.34
C VAL A 888 13.14 -9.12 17.58
N GLN A 889 12.07 -8.46 18.03
CA GLN A 889 10.79 -9.10 18.32
C GLN A 889 9.81 -9.08 17.13
N PHE A 890 10.13 -8.38 16.03
CA PHE A 890 9.18 -8.15 14.95
C PHE A 890 9.38 -9.09 13.75
N GLN A 891 8.33 -9.86 13.40
CA GLN A 891 8.33 -10.74 12.23
C GLN A 891 7.68 -10.06 10.99
N PRO A 892 8.30 -10.11 9.80
CA PRO A 892 7.75 -9.52 8.56
C PRO A 892 6.42 -10.14 8.07
N LEU A 893 6.02 -11.28 8.66
CA LEU A 893 4.81 -12.03 8.29
C LEU A 893 3.51 -11.34 8.72
N ASP A 894 3.58 -10.40 9.67
CA ASP A 894 2.41 -9.69 10.22
C ASP A 894 2.07 -8.39 9.48
N TRP A 895 2.85 -8.05 8.47
CA TRP A 895 2.67 -6.81 7.74
C TRP A 895 1.53 -6.98 6.72
N LYS A 896 0.35 -6.42 7.01
CA LYS A 896 -0.82 -6.40 6.10
C LYS A 896 -1.35 -4.98 5.82
N GLY A 897 -0.72 -3.95 6.38
CA GLY A 897 -1.12 -2.56 6.21
C GLY A 897 -0.62 -1.95 4.90
N SER A 898 -1.45 -1.13 4.25
CA SER A 898 -1.06 -0.36 3.05
C SER A 898 -0.13 0.81 3.35
N ARG A 899 -0.03 1.22 4.62
CA ARG A 899 0.83 2.29 5.13
C ARG A 899 1.54 1.77 6.37
N VAL A 900 2.83 2.05 6.48
CA VAL A 900 3.64 1.55 7.60
C VAL A 900 4.44 2.70 8.18
N SER A 901 4.36 2.86 9.50
CA SER A 901 5.28 3.70 10.26
C SER A 901 6.16 2.85 11.18
N PHE A 902 7.41 3.28 11.32
CA PHE A 902 8.40 2.68 12.19
C PHE A 902 8.92 3.72 13.18
N SER A 903 8.88 3.39 14.46
CA SER A 903 9.49 4.18 15.53
C SER A 903 10.25 3.24 16.45
N PHE A 904 11.58 3.25 16.37
CA PHE A 904 12.48 2.40 17.17
C PHE A 904 13.23 3.25 18.19
N SER A 905 13.48 2.71 19.39
CA SER A 905 14.13 3.44 20.51
C SER A 905 15.67 3.43 20.46
N GLU A 906 16.29 2.55 19.67
CA GLU A 906 17.75 2.39 19.58
C GLU A 906 18.28 2.30 18.15
N LYS A 907 19.48 2.86 17.93
CA LYS A 907 20.24 2.73 16.68
C LYS A 907 20.56 1.26 16.42
N LEU A 908 20.20 0.78 15.22
CA LEU A 908 20.57 -0.55 14.74
C LEU A 908 22.09 -0.74 14.78
N SER A 909 22.56 -1.72 15.55
CA SER A 909 23.87 -2.31 15.28
C SER A 909 23.81 -2.99 13.92
N LYS A 910 24.85 -2.81 13.09
CA LYS A 910 24.95 -3.17 11.66
C LYS A 910 24.68 -4.65 11.26
N SER A 911 24.09 -5.50 12.11
CA SER A 911 24.15 -6.96 11.95
C SER A 911 22.84 -7.69 11.64
N THR A 912 21.65 -7.09 11.73
CA THR A 912 20.40 -7.79 11.36
C THR A 912 19.98 -7.48 9.92
N SER A 913 20.66 -8.11 8.96
CA SER A 913 20.13 -8.17 7.60
C SER A 913 18.75 -8.84 7.65
N LEU A 914 17.68 -8.12 7.29
CA LEU A 914 16.37 -8.70 6.96
C LEU A 914 16.52 -9.61 5.72
N ARG A 915 17.12 -10.79 5.91
CA ARG A 915 17.20 -11.87 4.94
C ARG A 915 16.30 -13.01 5.43
N SER A 916 14.99 -12.93 5.19
CA SER A 916 14.16 -14.14 5.22
C SER A 916 14.10 -14.74 3.81
N LYS A 917 14.35 -16.05 3.73
CA LYS A 917 14.35 -16.86 2.50
C LYS A 917 12.94 -17.27 2.05
N THR A 918 11.90 -16.81 2.74
CA THR A 918 10.49 -17.17 2.49
C THR A 918 9.71 -15.94 2.04
N GLN A 919 9.91 -15.54 0.77
CA GLN A 919 9.19 -14.40 0.18
C GLN A 919 7.74 -14.80 -0.17
N LYS A 920 6.78 -14.45 0.69
CA LYS A 920 5.49 -13.99 0.20
C LYS A 920 5.61 -12.50 -0.17
N PRO A 921 4.99 -12.02 -1.27
CA PRO A 921 5.25 -10.69 -1.81
C PRO A 921 4.50 -9.61 -0.99
N PHE A 922 5.02 -9.31 0.19
CA PHE A 922 4.51 -8.26 1.08
C PHE A 922 4.61 -6.84 0.45
N HIS A 923 5.47 -6.63 -0.54
CA HIS A 923 5.82 -5.30 -1.04
C HIS A 923 4.84 -4.71 -2.06
N GLN A 924 3.82 -5.47 -2.50
CA GLN A 924 2.95 -5.06 -3.61
C GLN A 924 1.89 -4.02 -3.25
N HIS A 925 1.65 -3.71 -1.96
CA HIS A 925 0.57 -2.80 -1.53
C HIS A 925 1.04 -1.60 -0.70
N LEU A 926 2.35 -1.46 -0.46
CA LEU A 926 2.88 -0.39 0.38
C LEU A 926 2.82 0.96 -0.35
N ARG A 927 2.04 1.89 0.20
CA ARG A 927 1.85 3.26 -0.30
C ARG A 927 2.69 4.27 0.48
N SER A 928 2.98 3.98 1.74
CA SER A 928 3.61 4.97 2.63
C SER A 928 4.55 4.30 3.60
N LEU A 929 5.75 4.86 3.69
CA LEU A 929 6.80 4.42 4.60
C LEU A 929 7.35 5.64 5.34
N ILE A 930 7.10 5.69 6.65
CA ILE A 930 7.63 6.72 7.55
C ILE A 930 8.50 6.01 8.58
N GLY A 931 9.77 6.40 8.70
CA GLY A 931 10.71 5.80 9.64
C GLY A 931 11.40 6.84 10.51
N GLU A 932 11.41 6.59 11.82
CA GLU A 932 12.22 7.31 12.79
C GLU A 932 13.20 6.33 13.49
N TYR A 933 14.51 6.63 13.46
CA TYR A 933 15.61 5.88 14.09
C TYR A 933 15.88 4.46 13.54
N PHE A 934 15.65 4.27 12.24
CA PHE A 934 15.95 3.12 11.41
C PHE A 934 17.35 3.17 10.73
N ASP A 935 18.45 2.96 11.47
CA ASP A 935 19.79 2.86 10.84
C ASP A 935 19.92 1.57 9.99
N GLY A 936 20.36 1.68 8.73
CA GLY A 936 20.62 0.50 7.89
C GLY A 936 19.43 -0.08 7.12
N PHE A 937 18.33 0.67 6.92
CA PHE A 937 17.30 0.27 5.96
C PHE A 937 17.94 0.02 4.59
N PRO A 938 17.86 -1.18 4.01
CA PRO A 938 18.54 -1.49 2.77
C PRO A 938 17.71 -0.97 1.58
N LEU A 939 17.39 0.33 1.60
CA LEU A 939 16.49 1.02 0.67
C LEU A 939 16.80 0.61 -0.77
N ARG A 940 18.07 0.63 -1.17
CA ARG A 940 18.54 0.26 -2.51
C ARG A 940 18.12 -1.14 -2.95
N SER A 941 18.06 -2.09 -2.01
CA SER A 941 17.65 -3.48 -2.29
C SER A 941 16.13 -3.68 -2.27
N TRP A 942 15.36 -2.73 -1.75
CA TRP A 942 13.90 -2.82 -1.63
C TRP A 942 13.18 -1.88 -2.59
N ILE A 943 13.83 -0.82 -3.07
CA ILE A 943 13.22 0.26 -3.86
C ILE A 943 12.51 -0.26 -5.13
N HIS A 944 13.09 -1.27 -5.79
CA HIS A 944 12.51 -1.87 -6.98
C HIS A 944 11.23 -2.68 -6.68
N LYS A 945 10.98 -3.02 -5.41
CA LYS A 945 9.81 -3.74 -4.91
C LYS A 945 8.72 -2.80 -4.39
N LEU A 946 9.03 -1.53 -4.12
CA LEU A 946 8.12 -0.55 -3.50
C LEU A 946 7.47 0.41 -4.53
N ARG A 947 7.11 -0.07 -5.72
CA ARG A 947 6.77 0.82 -6.84
C ARG A 947 5.53 1.70 -6.64
N LEU A 948 4.63 1.31 -5.75
CA LEU A 948 3.41 2.07 -5.42
C LEU A 948 3.59 3.12 -4.33
N LEU A 949 4.81 3.24 -3.81
CA LEU A 949 5.11 4.14 -2.73
C LEU A 949 4.84 5.58 -3.19
N LYS A 950 3.87 6.22 -2.53
CA LYS A 950 3.52 7.65 -2.67
C LYS A 950 4.32 8.50 -1.69
N VAL A 951 4.56 7.97 -0.49
CA VAL A 951 5.21 8.69 0.61
C VAL A 951 6.42 7.91 1.11
N LEU A 952 7.58 8.56 1.11
CA LEU A 952 8.81 8.07 1.74
C LEU A 952 9.38 9.17 2.66
N ASP A 953 9.31 8.97 3.97
CA ASP A 953 9.90 9.86 4.99
C ASP A 953 10.88 9.05 5.86
N LEU A 954 12.18 9.27 5.67
CA LEU A 954 13.29 8.63 6.39
C LEU A 954 14.21 9.71 6.97
N ARG A 955 13.65 10.74 7.61
CA ARG A 955 14.44 11.89 8.07
C ARG A 955 15.25 11.67 9.35
N SER A 956 14.99 10.62 10.10
CA SER A 956 15.74 10.37 11.33
C SER A 956 17.01 9.55 11.08
N ASP A 957 17.21 9.04 9.85
CA ASP A 957 18.27 8.09 9.54
C ASP A 957 19.10 8.51 8.35
N ALA A 958 20.43 8.46 8.53
CA ALA A 958 21.38 8.71 7.47
C ALA A 958 21.39 7.51 6.50
N VAL A 959 20.61 7.60 5.42
CA VAL A 959 20.72 6.65 4.32
C VAL A 959 22.10 6.83 3.65
N SER A 960 22.63 5.76 3.06
CA SER A 960 23.85 5.84 2.24
C SER A 960 23.65 6.74 1.00
N TYR A 961 24.56 6.63 0.03
CA TYR A 961 24.44 7.32 -1.26
C TYR A 961 23.07 7.08 -1.92
N LEU A 962 22.39 8.17 -2.27
CA LEU A 962 21.09 8.18 -2.92
C LEU A 962 21.12 9.05 -4.18
N SER A 963 20.31 8.68 -5.16
CA SER A 963 20.15 9.45 -6.38
C SER A 963 18.76 9.33 -6.98
N THR A 964 18.39 10.27 -7.84
CA THR A 964 17.11 10.19 -8.57
C THR A 964 17.05 8.94 -9.45
N ALA A 965 18.17 8.44 -10.00
CA ALA A 965 18.25 7.16 -10.70
C ALA A 965 17.90 5.97 -9.80
N THR A 966 18.34 5.99 -8.54
CA THR A 966 17.99 4.95 -7.57
C THR A 966 16.49 4.95 -7.28
N LEU A 967 15.87 6.13 -7.27
CA LEU A 967 14.45 6.34 -6.99
C LEU A 967 13.55 6.16 -8.22
N LYS A 968 14.12 6.09 -9.42
CA LYS A 968 13.40 5.90 -10.71
C LYS A 968 12.33 4.80 -10.70
N PRO A 969 12.47 3.67 -9.97
CA PRO A 969 11.39 2.67 -9.91
C PRO A 969 10.12 3.13 -9.18
N LEU A 970 10.18 4.19 -8.37
CA LEU A 970 9.08 4.71 -7.56
C LEU A 970 8.23 5.72 -8.34
N ASN A 971 7.55 5.26 -9.39
CA ASN A 971 6.83 6.15 -10.31
C ASN A 971 5.65 6.90 -9.68
N HIS A 972 5.12 6.42 -8.55
CA HIS A 972 3.99 7.03 -7.82
C HIS A 972 4.42 7.96 -6.69
N LEU A 973 5.73 8.14 -6.50
CA LEU A 973 6.27 8.92 -5.40
C LEU A 973 5.87 10.40 -5.54
N LYS A 974 5.16 10.89 -4.53
CA LYS A 974 4.69 12.28 -4.40
C LYS A 974 5.40 13.03 -3.28
N TYR A 975 5.80 12.34 -2.23
CA TYR A 975 6.51 12.91 -1.08
C TYR A 975 7.79 12.14 -0.81
N LEU A 976 8.92 12.86 -0.87
CA LEU A 976 10.23 12.35 -0.50
C LEU A 976 10.83 13.25 0.57
N ALA A 977 11.12 12.68 1.74
CA ALA A 977 11.89 13.32 2.79
C ALA A 977 12.97 12.37 3.29
N VAL A 978 14.24 12.71 3.10
CA VAL A 978 15.36 11.80 3.45
C VAL A 978 16.53 12.58 4.02
N VAL A 979 17.25 11.93 4.93
CA VAL A 979 18.62 12.34 5.24
C VAL A 979 19.58 11.37 4.56
N ALA A 980 20.47 11.89 3.73
CA ALA A 980 21.41 11.08 2.96
C ALA A 980 22.84 11.49 3.29
N LYS A 981 23.79 10.54 3.23
CA LYS A 981 25.22 10.90 3.28
C LYS A 981 25.61 11.77 2.09
N LYS A 982 25.14 11.40 0.90
CA LYS A 982 25.30 12.16 -0.35
C LYS A 982 24.10 11.92 -1.24
N PHE A 983 23.58 12.99 -1.83
CA PHE A 983 22.45 12.97 -2.75
C PHE A 983 22.87 13.65 -4.05
N TYR A 984 22.54 13.03 -5.20
CA TYR A 984 22.81 13.62 -6.51
C TYR A 984 21.62 13.42 -7.45
N PHE A 985 21.40 14.41 -8.30
CA PHE A 985 20.43 14.31 -9.39
C PHE A 985 21.10 13.67 -10.60
N ASP A 986 20.48 12.61 -11.09
CA ASP A 986 20.84 12.00 -12.37
C ASP A 986 20.04 12.70 -13.49
N PRO A 987 20.71 13.26 -14.52
CA PRO A 987 20.05 14.05 -15.58
C PRO A 987 18.95 13.29 -16.33
N GLU A 988 19.06 11.97 -16.47
CA GLU A 988 18.12 11.13 -17.23
C GLU A 988 16.99 10.55 -16.37
N SER A 989 17.00 10.82 -15.06
CA SER A 989 16.11 10.17 -14.09
C SER A 989 15.13 11.17 -13.48
N ARG A 990 13.91 11.18 -14.03
CA ARG A 990 12.81 12.06 -13.61
C ARG A 990 11.89 11.37 -12.61
N LEU A 991 11.36 12.14 -11.66
CA LEU A 991 10.30 11.73 -10.75
C LEU A 991 9.02 12.54 -11.07
N PRO A 992 8.22 12.11 -12.06
CA PRO A 992 7.21 12.95 -12.71
C PRO A 992 6.02 13.30 -11.81
N HIS A 993 5.83 12.57 -10.71
CA HIS A 993 4.73 12.76 -9.76
C HIS A 993 5.15 13.44 -8.47
N LEU A 994 6.44 13.80 -8.33
CA LEU A 994 6.94 14.34 -7.07
C LEU A 994 6.38 15.75 -6.82
N GLU A 995 5.73 15.93 -5.66
CA GLU A 995 5.13 17.19 -5.23
C GLU A 995 5.94 17.82 -4.09
N THR A 996 6.55 17.01 -3.21
CA THR A 996 7.40 17.46 -2.12
C THR A 996 8.74 16.74 -2.12
N LEU A 997 9.83 17.52 -2.12
CA LEU A 997 11.20 17.06 -2.06
C LEU A 997 11.93 17.72 -0.89
N MET A 998 12.27 16.94 0.12
CA MET A 998 13.06 17.36 1.28
C MET A 998 14.31 16.48 1.39
N VAL A 999 15.49 17.08 1.27
CA VAL A 999 16.76 16.34 1.33
C VAL A 999 17.70 17.06 2.27
N HIS A 1000 18.20 16.35 3.28
CA HIS A 1000 19.30 16.83 4.11
C HIS A 1000 20.53 15.96 3.85
N ASN A 1001 21.62 16.56 3.38
CA ASN A 1001 22.89 15.88 3.17
C ASN A 1001 23.86 16.15 4.33
N TYR A 1002 24.55 15.10 4.80
CA TYR A 1002 25.50 15.21 5.92
C TYR A 1002 26.88 15.71 5.52
N TRP A 1003 27.32 15.43 4.29
CA TRP A 1003 28.63 15.89 3.82
C TRP A 1003 28.50 17.28 3.23
N ASP A 1004 29.54 18.09 3.41
CA ASP A 1004 29.64 19.49 2.98
C ASP A 1004 29.60 19.70 1.45
N ASP A 1005 29.30 18.64 0.70
CA ASP A 1005 29.13 18.64 -0.75
C ASP A 1005 27.80 19.31 -1.14
N THR A 1006 27.86 20.34 -1.97
CA THR A 1006 26.68 20.98 -2.55
C THR A 1006 25.90 20.01 -3.46
N VAL A 1007 24.56 20.04 -3.39
CA VAL A 1007 23.68 19.28 -4.30
C VAL A 1007 23.43 20.12 -5.56
N LEU A 1008 24.02 19.72 -6.68
CA LEU A 1008 23.77 20.37 -7.97
C LEU A 1008 22.38 20.00 -8.52
N LEU A 1009 21.61 21.03 -8.89
CA LEU A 1009 20.30 20.94 -9.53
C LEU A 1009 20.47 21.09 -11.05
N PRO A 1010 20.38 19.99 -11.83
CA PRO A 1010 20.58 20.01 -13.29
C PRO A 1010 19.36 20.56 -14.02
N ALA A 1011 19.45 20.75 -15.34
CA ALA A 1011 18.33 21.23 -16.16
C ALA A 1011 17.05 20.37 -16.04
N SER A 1012 17.19 19.06 -15.81
CA SER A 1012 16.05 18.14 -15.64
C SER A 1012 15.21 18.41 -14.38
N PHE A 1013 15.75 19.16 -13.40
CA PHE A 1013 14.98 19.63 -12.25
C PHE A 1013 13.81 20.52 -12.68
N TRP A 1014 14.00 21.38 -13.68
CA TRP A 1014 12.97 22.31 -14.17
C TRP A 1014 11.82 21.61 -14.89
N GLU A 1015 11.98 20.34 -15.26
CA GLU A 1015 10.95 19.51 -15.90
C GLU A 1015 10.05 18.80 -14.88
N MET A 1016 10.32 18.91 -13.58
CA MET A 1016 9.53 18.30 -12.50
C MET A 1016 8.30 19.16 -12.15
N GLU A 1017 7.42 19.38 -13.12
CA GLU A 1017 6.32 20.36 -13.10
C GLU A 1017 5.34 20.23 -11.92
N LYS A 1018 5.25 19.06 -11.28
CA LYS A 1018 4.36 18.81 -10.14
C LYS A 1018 4.95 19.25 -8.79
N LEU A 1019 6.22 19.65 -8.73
CA LEU A 1019 6.85 20.12 -7.51
C LEU A 1019 6.13 21.34 -6.94
N ARG A 1020 5.82 21.27 -5.65
CA ARG A 1020 5.21 22.34 -4.85
C ARG A 1020 6.13 22.80 -3.72
N HIS A 1021 6.87 21.86 -3.14
CA HIS A 1021 7.78 22.11 -2.02
C HIS A 1021 9.14 21.50 -2.30
N VAL A 1022 10.18 22.34 -2.29
CA VAL A 1022 11.58 21.93 -2.38
C VAL A 1022 12.35 22.53 -1.20
N ASP A 1023 12.98 21.65 -0.42
CA ASP A 1023 13.86 22.00 0.70
C ASP A 1023 15.07 21.07 0.66
N ILE A 1024 16.16 21.53 0.05
CA ILE A 1024 17.37 20.73 -0.12
C ILE A 1024 18.49 21.48 0.58
N TRP A 1025 19.07 20.86 1.61
CA TRP A 1025 20.21 21.44 2.31
C TRP A 1025 21.38 21.61 1.32
N ARG A 1026 21.93 22.82 1.25
CA ARG A 1026 23.04 23.20 0.36
C ARG A 1026 22.82 22.82 -1.11
N ALA A 1027 21.72 23.27 -1.74
CA ALA A 1027 21.51 23.08 -3.17
C ALA A 1027 22.04 24.24 -4.02
N GLU A 1028 22.53 23.98 -5.22
CA GLU A 1028 23.02 24.99 -6.18
C GLU A 1028 22.47 24.70 -7.58
N PHE A 1029 22.10 25.74 -8.32
CA PHE A 1029 21.63 25.57 -9.70
C PHE A 1029 22.80 25.38 -10.64
N ASP A 1030 22.70 24.40 -11.53
CA ASP A 1030 23.57 24.33 -12.69
C ASP A 1030 23.14 25.39 -13.72
N LEU A 1031 23.75 26.56 -13.64
CA LEU A 1031 23.44 27.71 -14.50
C LEU A 1031 24.17 27.68 -15.86
N GLU A 1032 25.09 26.73 -16.08
CA GLU A 1032 25.79 26.55 -17.35
C GLU A 1032 24.87 25.97 -18.42
N GLU A 1033 23.97 25.06 -18.05
CA GLU A 1033 23.01 24.41 -18.97
C GLU A 1033 21.86 25.34 -19.43
N ASP A 1034 21.60 26.44 -18.72
CA ASP A 1034 20.52 27.40 -19.05
C ASP A 1034 20.81 28.20 -20.35
N LYS A 1035 22.02 28.07 -20.90
CA LYS A 1035 22.42 28.59 -22.24
C LYS A 1035 21.65 27.94 -23.40
N HIS A 1036 21.03 26.77 -23.19
CA HIS A 1036 20.37 25.98 -24.24
C HIS A 1036 18.86 26.23 -24.41
N GLY A 1037 18.27 27.21 -23.71
CA GLY A 1037 16.89 27.64 -23.98
C GLY A 1037 15.82 26.60 -23.63
N LEU A 1038 15.96 25.87 -22.52
CA LEU A 1038 14.86 25.04 -21.99
C LEU A 1038 13.61 25.90 -21.75
N SER A 1039 12.41 25.43 -22.10
CA SER A 1039 11.15 26.18 -21.95
C SER A 1039 10.38 25.91 -20.66
N SER A 1040 10.77 24.89 -19.88
CA SER A 1040 9.99 24.35 -18.75
C SER A 1040 9.91 25.33 -17.58
N LYS A 1041 8.71 25.48 -16.99
CA LYS A 1041 8.45 26.32 -15.82
C LYS A 1041 7.85 25.49 -14.69
N LEU A 1042 8.28 25.74 -13.47
CA LEU A 1042 7.74 25.12 -12.26
C LEU A 1042 6.59 25.98 -11.71
N GLU A 1043 5.48 26.04 -12.44
CA GLU A 1043 4.32 26.88 -12.07
C GLU A 1043 3.61 26.44 -10.79
N ASN A 1044 3.75 25.17 -10.40
CA ASN A 1044 3.18 24.64 -9.17
C ASN A 1044 4.05 24.92 -7.93
N LEU A 1045 5.31 25.36 -8.11
CA LEU A 1045 6.26 25.52 -7.02
C LEU A 1045 5.88 26.70 -6.13
N ARG A 1046 5.67 26.43 -4.83
CA ARG A 1046 5.27 27.42 -3.82
C ARG A 1046 6.37 27.68 -2.81
N ILE A 1047 7.17 26.67 -2.48
CA ILE A 1047 8.22 26.76 -1.48
C ILE A 1047 9.53 26.26 -2.08
N LEU A 1048 10.55 27.11 -2.02
CA LEU A 1048 11.92 26.80 -2.43
C LEU A 1048 12.87 27.26 -1.33
N LYS A 1049 13.62 26.33 -0.73
CA LYS A 1049 14.48 26.62 0.43
C LYS A 1049 15.89 26.05 0.30
N ASN A 1050 16.81 26.73 0.98
CA ASN A 1050 18.20 26.32 1.18
C ASN A 1050 19.02 26.24 -0.13
N ILE A 1051 18.71 27.13 -1.07
CA ILE A 1051 19.51 27.31 -2.29
C ILE A 1051 20.69 28.23 -1.97
N LEU A 1052 21.89 27.83 -2.35
CA LEU A 1052 23.13 28.55 -2.10
C LEU A 1052 23.77 29.02 -3.40
N ARG A 1053 24.71 29.97 -3.25
CA ARG A 1053 25.63 30.44 -4.29
C ARG A 1053 24.93 30.93 -5.55
N VAL A 1054 23.74 31.51 -5.42
CA VAL A 1054 23.05 32.09 -6.57
C VAL A 1054 23.74 33.42 -6.93
N PRO A 1055 24.23 33.59 -8.17
CA PRO A 1055 24.76 34.88 -8.63
C PRO A 1055 23.64 35.94 -8.64
N ILE A 1056 23.91 37.11 -8.06
CA ILE A 1056 22.94 38.20 -7.93
C ILE A 1056 22.41 38.66 -9.30
N ASP A 1057 23.27 38.66 -10.32
CA ASP A 1057 22.98 39.03 -11.70
C ASP A 1057 22.14 38.00 -12.48
N ARG A 1058 21.96 36.78 -11.94
CA ARG A 1058 21.20 35.69 -12.58
C ARG A 1058 19.86 35.39 -11.87
N MET A 1059 19.38 36.34 -11.08
CA MET A 1059 18.12 36.20 -10.33
C MET A 1059 16.86 36.22 -11.20
N ASP A 1060 16.96 36.70 -12.43
CA ASP A 1060 15.88 36.66 -13.41
C ASP A 1060 15.43 35.23 -13.72
N VAL A 1061 16.31 34.23 -13.58
CA VAL A 1061 16.01 32.80 -13.74
C VAL A 1061 14.85 32.38 -12.84
N LEU A 1062 14.84 32.79 -11.57
CA LEU A 1062 13.76 32.43 -10.64
C LEU A 1062 12.43 33.06 -11.02
N SER A 1063 12.44 34.31 -11.47
CA SER A 1063 11.23 34.99 -11.94
C SER A 1063 10.67 34.33 -13.20
N ARG A 1064 11.55 33.84 -14.10
CA ARG A 1064 11.16 33.16 -15.33
C ARG A 1064 10.69 31.71 -15.10
N ARG A 1065 11.34 30.98 -14.18
CA ARG A 1065 11.12 29.54 -13.94
C ARG A 1065 10.12 29.24 -12.83
N CYS A 1066 9.98 30.11 -11.83
CA CYS A 1066 9.17 29.88 -10.61
C CYS A 1066 8.24 31.07 -10.29
N PRO A 1067 7.31 31.44 -11.19
CA PRO A 1067 6.53 32.68 -11.08
C PRO A 1067 5.54 32.72 -9.88
N ASN A 1068 5.14 31.55 -9.38
CA ASN A 1068 4.06 31.37 -8.40
C ASN A 1068 4.57 31.10 -6.96
N LEU A 1069 5.85 31.43 -6.72
CA LEU A 1069 6.55 31.13 -5.48
C LEU A 1069 6.04 32.01 -4.33
N GLN A 1070 5.84 31.40 -3.16
CA GLN A 1070 5.31 32.06 -1.96
C GLN A 1070 6.35 32.17 -0.83
N GLN A 1071 7.23 31.17 -0.71
CA GLN A 1071 8.33 31.17 0.25
C GLN A 1071 9.65 30.89 -0.45
N LEU A 1072 10.66 31.69 -0.12
CA LEU A 1072 11.98 31.61 -0.72
C LEU A 1072 13.06 31.67 0.36
N HIS A 1073 14.05 30.78 0.31
CA HIS A 1073 15.27 30.89 1.11
C HIS A 1073 16.50 30.68 0.22
N ILE A 1074 17.26 31.76 0.03
CA ILE A 1074 18.45 31.82 -0.83
C ILE A 1074 19.61 32.43 -0.09
N GLU A 1075 20.80 31.90 -0.33
CA GLU A 1075 22.09 32.52 -0.03
C GLU A 1075 22.79 32.96 -1.32
N PHE A 1076 23.16 34.23 -1.36
CA PHE A 1076 23.90 34.84 -2.46
C PHE A 1076 25.41 34.71 -2.23
N TYR A 1077 26.15 34.51 -3.31
CA TYR A 1077 27.62 34.52 -3.32
C TYR A 1077 28.12 35.56 -4.34
N GLY A 1078 29.22 36.24 -4.00
CA GLY A 1078 29.89 37.17 -4.91
C GLY A 1078 30.79 36.41 -5.85
N GLY A 1079 30.71 36.66 -7.16
CA GLY A 1079 31.68 36.12 -8.10
C GLY A 1079 33.12 36.50 -7.71
N ASP A 1080 34.10 35.78 -8.26
CA ASP A 1080 35.56 35.99 -8.06
C ASP A 1080 36.08 37.37 -8.51
N SER A 1081 35.21 38.32 -8.84
CA SER A 1081 35.59 39.66 -9.24
C SER A 1081 35.70 40.59 -8.02
N ASP A 1082 36.92 41.03 -7.73
CA ASP A 1082 37.31 42.14 -6.82
C ASP A 1082 36.64 43.50 -7.13
N SER A 1083 35.58 43.55 -7.94
CA SER A 1083 34.85 44.78 -8.25
C SER A 1083 33.75 45.04 -7.22
N ALA A 1084 33.93 46.10 -6.44
CA ALA A 1084 32.96 46.72 -5.55
C ALA A 1084 31.76 47.35 -6.30
N GLU A 1085 31.12 46.60 -7.20
CA GLU A 1085 29.91 47.04 -7.89
C GLU A 1085 28.69 46.89 -6.97
N SER A 1086 27.89 47.94 -6.89
CA SER A 1086 26.65 47.93 -6.10
C SER A 1086 25.51 47.31 -6.90
N PHE A 1087 24.86 46.29 -6.36
CA PHE A 1087 23.77 45.59 -7.05
C PHE A 1087 22.39 45.91 -6.46
N CYS A 1088 21.39 46.02 -7.33
CA CYS A 1088 19.97 46.08 -6.95
C CYS A 1088 19.33 44.71 -7.18
N LEU A 1089 18.76 44.12 -6.14
CA LEU A 1089 18.07 42.83 -6.23
C LEU A 1089 16.59 43.03 -6.57
N THR A 1090 16.15 42.49 -7.71
CA THR A 1090 14.76 42.59 -8.16
C THR A 1090 14.01 41.25 -8.02
N LEU A 1091 13.04 41.22 -7.11
CA LEU A 1091 12.10 40.11 -6.88
C LEU A 1091 10.63 40.51 -7.07
N GLU A 1092 10.36 41.76 -7.46
CA GLU A 1092 9.02 42.31 -7.70
C GLU A 1092 8.17 41.47 -8.66
N ASN A 1093 8.82 40.82 -9.64
CA ASN A 1093 8.15 39.98 -10.64
C ASN A 1093 7.52 38.70 -10.06
N ILE A 1094 7.92 38.28 -8.85
CA ILE A 1094 7.34 37.12 -8.16
C ILE A 1094 6.19 37.61 -7.26
N THR A 1095 5.07 37.95 -7.89
CA THR A 1095 3.95 38.68 -7.25
C THR A 1095 3.28 37.96 -6.07
N GLN A 1096 3.43 36.64 -5.97
CA GLN A 1096 2.87 35.81 -4.89
C GLN A 1096 3.84 35.59 -3.73
N LEU A 1097 5.08 36.10 -3.80
CA LEU A 1097 6.07 35.93 -2.75
C LEU A 1097 5.61 36.65 -1.48
N GLN A 1098 5.59 35.93 -0.36
CA GLN A 1098 5.15 36.44 0.95
C GLN A 1098 6.25 36.32 2.02
N ILE A 1099 7.14 35.34 1.89
CA ILE A 1099 8.13 34.97 2.90
C ILE A 1099 9.52 34.75 2.26
N PRO A 1100 10.25 35.81 1.89
CA PRO A 1100 11.66 35.77 1.54
C PRO A 1100 12.57 35.67 2.76
N HIS A 1101 13.55 34.79 2.66
CA HIS A 1101 14.72 34.70 3.50
C HIS A 1101 15.95 34.85 2.60
N LEU A 1102 16.62 35.98 2.71
CA LEU A 1102 17.73 36.36 1.84
C LEU A 1102 19.00 36.46 2.70
N SER A 1103 19.99 35.63 2.38
CA SER A 1103 21.29 35.61 3.03
C SER A 1103 22.36 36.08 2.06
N PHE A 1104 23.28 36.92 2.50
CA PHE A 1104 24.31 37.53 1.66
C PHE A 1104 25.69 37.15 2.19
N GLY A 1105 26.41 36.32 1.43
CA GLY A 1105 27.79 35.95 1.75
C GLY A 1105 28.78 36.99 1.23
N GLY A 1106 29.42 37.76 2.12
CA GLY A 1106 30.51 38.71 1.80
C GLY A 1106 30.16 40.20 1.94
N LEU A 1107 31.16 41.08 1.74
CA LEU A 1107 31.05 42.55 1.85
C LEU A 1107 30.38 43.21 0.61
N HIS A 1108 29.21 42.71 0.20
CA HIS A 1108 28.49 43.28 -0.95
C HIS A 1108 27.71 44.53 -0.58
N ILE A 1109 27.84 45.59 -1.38
CA ILE A 1109 27.00 46.79 -1.27
C ILE A 1109 25.72 46.54 -2.06
N VAL A 1110 24.67 46.05 -1.39
CA VAL A 1110 23.33 46.03 -1.97
C VAL A 1110 22.81 47.47 -1.99
N SER A 1111 22.75 48.08 -3.17
CA SER A 1111 22.28 49.48 -3.34
C SER A 1111 20.77 49.60 -3.27
N GLY A 1112 20.03 48.51 -3.49
CA GLY A 1112 18.57 48.48 -3.39
C GLY A 1112 17.98 47.07 -3.38
N LEU A 1113 16.79 46.96 -2.80
CA LEU A 1113 15.94 45.78 -2.85
C LEU A 1113 14.62 46.19 -3.52
N GLN A 1114 14.19 45.50 -4.57
CA GLN A 1114 12.87 45.65 -5.17
C GLN A 1114 12.06 44.39 -4.86
N LEU A 1115 11.29 44.47 -3.79
CA LEU A 1115 10.49 43.37 -3.27
C LEU A 1115 8.99 43.59 -3.56
N PRO A 1116 8.19 42.50 -3.68
CA PRO A 1116 6.75 42.61 -3.84
C PRO A 1116 6.06 43.32 -2.66
N SER A 1117 4.96 44.05 -2.93
CA SER A 1117 4.21 44.79 -1.91
C SER A 1117 3.39 43.92 -0.96
N ASN A 1118 3.12 42.65 -1.33
CA ASN A 1118 2.32 41.69 -0.55
C ASN A 1118 3.14 40.89 0.48
N LEU A 1119 4.36 41.33 0.81
CA LEU A 1119 5.24 40.65 1.76
C LEU A 1119 4.73 40.77 3.20
N ASN A 1120 4.50 39.62 3.84
CA ASN A 1120 4.09 39.55 5.24
C ASN A 1120 5.29 39.35 6.18
N LYS A 1121 6.36 38.70 5.68
CA LYS A 1121 7.54 38.36 6.48
C LYS A 1121 8.81 38.51 5.67
N LEU A 1122 9.77 39.24 6.21
CA LEU A 1122 11.11 39.39 5.63
C LEU A 1122 12.16 38.90 6.62
N VAL A 1123 13.09 38.06 6.13
CA VAL A 1123 14.30 37.67 6.87
C VAL A 1123 15.51 38.05 6.03
N LEU A 1124 16.40 38.86 6.60
CA LEU A 1124 17.67 39.26 5.98
C LEU A 1124 18.83 38.79 6.84
N SER A 1125 19.89 38.30 6.20
CA SER A 1125 21.13 37.89 6.86
C SER A 1125 22.37 38.43 6.13
N GLY A 1126 23.35 38.98 6.85
CA GLY A 1126 24.63 39.38 6.26
C GLY A 1126 24.61 40.67 5.42
N THR A 1127 23.64 41.57 5.64
CA THR A 1127 23.43 42.78 4.82
C THR A 1127 23.79 44.09 5.53
N PRO A 1128 24.39 45.08 4.81
CA PRO A 1128 24.50 46.45 5.32
C PRO A 1128 23.12 47.13 5.30
N ILE A 1129 22.55 47.39 6.49
CA ILE A 1129 21.16 47.85 6.61
C ILE A 1129 20.94 49.32 6.24
N LYS A 1130 22.00 50.15 6.31
CA LYS A 1130 21.90 51.63 6.27
C LYS A 1130 21.14 52.15 5.04
N ASN A 1131 21.36 51.55 3.88
CA ASN A 1131 20.75 51.98 2.62
C ASN A 1131 19.41 51.28 2.31
N LEU A 1132 19.07 50.22 3.04
CA LEU A 1132 17.89 49.38 2.77
C LEU A 1132 16.73 49.67 3.72
N ILE A 1133 17.01 50.27 4.88
CA ILE A 1133 16.05 50.40 5.97
C ILE A 1133 14.81 51.22 5.61
N SER A 1134 14.96 52.31 4.85
CA SER A 1134 13.83 53.13 4.38
C SER A 1134 12.94 52.36 3.41
N PHE A 1135 13.54 51.57 2.52
CA PHE A 1135 12.80 50.69 1.62
C PHE A 1135 12.01 49.62 2.39
N ILE A 1136 12.66 48.94 3.34
CA ILE A 1136 12.01 47.87 4.13
C ILE A 1136 10.85 48.45 4.94
N ALA A 1137 11.02 49.64 5.53
CA ALA A 1137 9.97 50.33 6.29
C ALA A 1137 8.78 50.74 5.42
N GLY A 1138 9.02 51.08 4.15
CA GLY A 1138 7.99 51.41 3.17
C GLY A 1138 7.13 50.23 2.69
N LEU A 1139 7.42 48.98 3.10
CA LEU A 1139 6.64 47.82 2.68
C LEU A 1139 5.25 47.79 3.35
N PRO A 1140 4.15 47.84 2.58
CA PRO A 1140 2.82 48.17 3.11
C PRO A 1140 2.14 47.03 3.88
N SER A 1141 2.66 45.80 3.80
CA SER A 1141 2.07 44.59 4.39
C SER A 1141 3.01 43.87 5.37
N LEU A 1142 4.19 44.44 5.66
CA LEU A 1142 5.22 43.76 6.44
C LEU A 1142 4.85 43.68 7.93
N GLU A 1143 4.51 42.48 8.40
CA GLU A 1143 4.17 42.23 9.81
C GLU A 1143 5.32 41.62 10.61
N TYR A 1144 6.25 40.94 9.94
CA TYR A 1144 7.39 40.27 10.58
C TYR A 1144 8.71 40.66 9.91
N LEU A 1145 9.65 41.15 10.71
CA LEU A 1145 11.00 41.46 10.26
C LEU A 1145 12.02 40.73 11.14
N GLN A 1146 12.92 40.00 10.51
CA GLN A 1146 14.06 39.41 11.20
C GLN A 1146 15.37 39.81 10.49
N LEU A 1147 16.26 40.42 11.25
CA LEU A 1147 17.57 40.86 10.81
C LEU A 1147 18.61 40.02 11.53
N LEU A 1148 19.39 39.26 10.77
CA LEU A 1148 20.47 38.41 11.24
C LEU A 1148 21.81 38.96 10.75
N ASP A 1149 22.86 38.86 11.55
CA ASP A 1149 24.23 39.18 11.11
C ASP A 1149 24.32 40.55 10.40
N MET A 1150 23.74 41.56 11.05
CA MET A 1150 23.58 42.89 10.50
C MET A 1150 24.69 43.80 11.00
N TYR A 1151 25.21 44.65 10.11
CA TYR A 1151 26.13 45.72 10.43
C TYR A 1151 25.69 47.04 9.77
N VAL A 1152 26.07 48.15 10.39
CA VAL A 1152 25.89 49.50 9.84
C VAL A 1152 27.26 49.97 9.36
N PRO A 1153 27.46 50.21 8.05
CA PRO A 1153 28.75 50.69 7.56
C PRO A 1153 29.14 52.01 8.25
N GLN A 1154 30.37 52.09 8.76
CA GLN A 1154 30.99 53.29 9.36
C GLN A 1154 30.30 53.83 10.64
N SER A 1155 29.40 53.07 11.26
CA SER A 1155 28.71 53.46 12.51
C SER A 1155 28.32 52.21 13.29
N GLU A 1156 28.32 52.25 14.61
CA GLU A 1156 27.71 51.20 15.45
C GLU A 1156 26.31 51.57 15.94
N VAL A 1157 25.79 52.71 15.49
CA VAL A 1157 24.47 53.23 15.86
C VAL A 1157 23.46 52.90 14.76
N TRP A 1158 22.34 52.28 15.14
CA TRP A 1158 21.20 52.06 14.27
C TRP A 1158 20.13 53.13 14.53
N CYS A 1159 20.03 54.10 13.62
CA CYS A 1159 19.17 55.27 13.74
C CYS A 1159 17.91 55.14 12.85
N LEU A 1160 16.73 55.32 13.46
CA LEU A 1160 15.41 55.18 12.84
C LEU A 1160 14.52 56.43 13.00
N ARG A 1161 15.07 57.59 13.36
CA ARG A 1161 14.30 58.79 13.75
C ARG A 1161 13.22 59.23 12.76
N ASP A 1162 13.49 59.12 11.45
CA ASP A 1162 12.55 59.51 10.39
C ASP A 1162 11.89 58.30 9.69
N ILE A 1163 11.99 57.10 10.29
CA ILE A 1163 11.59 55.84 9.66
C ILE A 1163 10.52 55.15 10.51
N THR A 1164 9.34 54.94 9.92
CA THR A 1164 8.21 54.29 10.57
C THR A 1164 7.85 52.97 9.89
N PHE A 1165 7.72 51.91 10.69
CA PHE A 1165 7.24 50.60 10.26
C PHE A 1165 5.74 50.44 10.57
N HIS A 1166 4.89 50.84 9.62
CA HIS A 1166 3.44 51.01 9.88
C HIS A 1166 2.67 49.76 10.32
N LYS A 1167 3.07 48.56 9.90
CA LYS A 1167 2.34 47.29 10.18
C LYS A 1167 3.17 46.23 10.92
N LEU A 1168 4.37 46.58 11.36
CA LEU A 1168 5.29 45.60 11.93
C LEU A 1168 4.83 45.17 13.32
N LYS A 1169 4.48 43.89 13.47
CA LYS A 1169 4.04 43.27 14.73
C LYS A 1169 5.16 42.53 15.45
N LEU A 1170 6.15 42.01 14.71
CA LEU A 1170 7.26 41.27 15.31
C LEU A 1170 8.60 41.68 14.70
N LEU A 1171 9.50 42.16 15.57
CA LEU A 1171 10.88 42.49 15.23
C LEU A 1171 11.83 41.50 15.91
N LYS A 1172 12.73 40.90 15.14
CA LYS A 1172 13.76 40.01 15.65
C LYS A 1172 15.15 40.44 15.19
N LEU A 1173 16.02 40.74 16.14
CA LEU A 1173 17.43 41.05 15.92
C LEU A 1173 18.27 39.86 16.36
N GLY A 1174 19.18 39.40 15.49
CA GLY A 1174 20.06 38.27 15.77
C GLY A 1174 21.48 38.52 15.33
N TRP A 1175 22.49 38.19 16.16
CA TRP A 1175 23.91 38.32 15.79
C TRP A 1175 24.28 39.71 15.24
N SER A 1176 23.74 40.78 15.83
CA SER A 1176 23.97 42.15 15.34
C SER A 1176 25.24 42.76 15.95
N ASP A 1177 25.96 43.52 15.14
CA ASP A 1177 27.16 44.28 15.53
C ASP A 1177 26.86 45.70 16.07
N ILE A 1178 25.59 46.07 16.20
CA ILE A 1178 25.15 47.37 16.72
C ILE A 1178 25.45 47.49 18.22
N SER A 1179 26.02 48.63 18.63
CA SER A 1179 26.17 48.98 20.05
C SER A 1179 25.05 49.88 20.57
N ARG A 1180 24.53 50.81 19.75
CA ARG A 1180 23.44 51.72 20.15
C ARG A 1180 22.26 51.71 19.20
N TRP A 1181 21.05 51.74 19.75
CA TRP A 1181 19.80 51.79 18.99
C TRP A 1181 19.08 53.10 19.27
N ASP A 1182 18.87 53.89 18.22
CA ASP A 1182 18.20 55.20 18.26
C ASP A 1182 16.87 55.10 17.49
N ALA A 1183 15.79 54.83 18.23
CA ALA A 1183 14.43 54.68 17.72
C ALA A 1183 13.42 55.15 18.77
N SER A 1184 12.22 55.55 18.33
CA SER A 1184 11.12 55.96 19.19
C SER A 1184 9.92 55.01 19.03
N GLU A 1185 8.88 55.21 19.85
CA GLU A 1185 7.57 54.59 19.72
C GLU A 1185 6.95 54.84 18.33
N GLU A 1186 7.21 56.01 17.73
CA GLU A 1186 6.75 56.37 16.39
C GLU A 1186 7.41 55.52 15.29
N SER A 1187 8.60 54.95 15.55
CA SER A 1187 9.24 54.04 14.61
C SER A 1187 8.49 52.70 14.50
N PHE A 1188 7.78 52.27 15.54
CA PHE A 1188 7.17 50.93 15.66
C PHE A 1188 5.77 50.94 16.29
N PRO A 1189 4.77 51.60 15.68
CA PRO A 1189 3.47 51.86 16.30
C PRO A 1189 2.64 50.61 16.64
N LEU A 1190 2.82 49.49 15.91
CA LEU A 1190 2.03 48.26 16.06
C LEU A 1190 2.86 47.05 16.55
N LEU A 1191 4.04 47.28 17.13
CA LEU A 1191 4.93 46.21 17.56
C LEU A 1191 4.38 45.46 18.77
N GLU A 1192 4.11 44.17 18.60
CA GLU A 1192 3.62 43.28 19.65
C GLU A 1192 4.72 42.47 20.33
N THR A 1193 5.78 42.11 19.60
CA THR A 1193 6.86 41.25 20.10
C THR A 1193 8.23 41.69 19.62
N LEU A 1194 9.13 41.93 20.58
CA LEU A 1194 10.55 42.19 20.33
C LEU A 1194 11.40 40.98 20.74
N VAL A 1195 12.27 40.51 19.86
CA VAL A 1195 13.22 39.42 20.15
C VAL A 1195 14.64 39.88 19.82
N ILE A 1196 15.51 39.91 20.83
CA ILE A 1196 16.94 40.19 20.68
C ILE A 1196 17.71 38.91 21.03
N LYS A 1197 18.54 38.43 20.10
CA LYS A 1197 19.21 37.14 20.24
C LYS A 1197 20.69 37.23 19.88
N LYS A 1198 21.60 36.86 20.80
CA LYS A 1198 23.06 36.87 20.54
C LYS A 1198 23.58 38.21 19.99
N CYS A 1199 23.05 39.33 20.49
CA CYS A 1199 23.56 40.66 20.19
C CYS A 1199 24.49 41.09 21.34
N SER A 1200 25.79 40.81 21.22
CA SER A 1200 26.75 40.99 22.31
C SER A 1200 27.15 42.46 22.55
N LYS A 1201 27.04 43.31 21.52
CA LYS A 1201 27.43 44.73 21.59
C LYS A 1201 26.30 45.66 22.04
N LEU A 1202 25.04 45.28 21.82
CA LEU A 1202 23.88 46.15 22.04
C LEU A 1202 23.74 46.51 23.52
N GLU A 1203 23.80 47.80 23.81
CA GLU A 1203 23.84 48.30 25.20
C GLU A 1203 22.46 48.36 25.84
N GLU A 1204 21.46 48.94 25.18
CA GLU A 1204 20.13 49.22 25.75
C GLU A 1204 19.04 49.16 24.66
N ILE A 1205 17.80 48.88 25.09
CA ILE A 1205 16.58 49.07 24.29
C ILE A 1205 16.10 50.51 24.52
N PRO A 1206 15.65 51.25 23.48
CA PRO A 1206 15.10 52.59 23.67
C PRO A 1206 13.95 52.58 24.69
N LEU A 1207 14.06 53.42 25.72
CA LEU A 1207 13.09 53.42 26.83
C LEU A 1207 11.68 53.82 26.40
N SER A 1208 11.54 54.60 25.33
CA SER A 1208 10.25 54.96 24.73
C SER A 1208 9.44 53.76 24.22
N PHE A 1209 10.03 52.56 24.15
CA PHE A 1209 9.28 51.34 23.86
C PHE A 1209 8.24 51.01 24.95
N ALA A 1210 8.35 51.61 26.15
CA ALA A 1210 7.31 51.58 27.16
C ALA A 1210 5.99 52.21 26.65
N ASP A 1211 6.07 53.20 25.76
CA ASP A 1211 4.91 53.93 25.23
C ASP A 1211 4.22 53.20 24.06
N ILE A 1212 4.77 52.06 23.60
CA ILE A 1212 4.17 51.24 22.54
C ILE A 1212 3.01 50.41 23.14
N LEU A 1213 1.78 50.90 22.96
CA LEU A 1213 0.56 50.30 23.49
C LEU A 1213 0.29 48.85 23.05
N THR A 1214 0.86 48.45 21.92
CA THR A 1214 0.68 47.10 21.37
C THR A 1214 1.71 46.09 21.87
N LEU A 1215 2.77 46.55 22.55
CA LEU A 1215 3.88 45.70 22.98
C LEU A 1215 3.45 44.78 24.11
N LYS A 1216 3.48 43.48 23.84
CA LYS A 1216 3.08 42.41 24.77
C LYS A 1216 4.27 41.59 25.25
N GLN A 1217 5.37 41.54 24.50
CA GLN A 1217 6.46 40.61 24.80
C GLN A 1217 7.84 41.13 24.40
N ILE A 1218 8.80 40.98 25.30
CA ILE A 1218 10.23 41.23 25.06
C ILE A 1218 11.01 39.95 25.37
N LYS A 1219 11.85 39.50 24.43
CA LYS A 1219 12.68 38.30 24.60
C LYS A 1219 14.15 38.64 24.41
N LEU A 1220 14.95 38.48 25.46
CA LEU A 1220 16.41 38.53 25.42
C LEU A 1220 16.94 37.09 25.47
N ILE A 1221 17.70 36.69 24.46
CA ILE A 1221 18.17 35.30 24.32
C ILE A 1221 19.67 35.30 24.04
N TRP A 1222 20.46 34.77 24.97
CA TRP A 1222 21.91 34.67 24.88
C TRP A 1222 22.58 36.02 24.64
N CYS A 1223 22.12 37.05 25.35
CA CYS A 1223 22.71 38.39 25.35
C CYS A 1223 23.62 38.54 26.57
N GLU A 1224 24.81 39.13 26.42
CA GLU A 1224 25.82 39.16 27.50
C GLU A 1224 25.81 40.47 28.30
N LYS A 1225 25.20 41.53 27.76
CA LYS A 1225 25.20 42.88 28.33
C LYS A 1225 24.11 43.03 29.39
N LYS A 1226 24.51 43.16 30.66
CA LYS A 1226 23.60 43.48 31.78
C LYS A 1226 22.85 44.80 31.61
N SER A 1227 23.43 45.79 30.93
CA SER A 1227 22.75 47.06 30.62
C SER A 1227 21.49 46.83 29.78
N LEU A 1228 21.53 45.85 28.86
CA LEU A 1228 20.42 45.54 27.97
C LEU A 1228 19.25 44.93 28.76
N GLU A 1229 19.56 43.96 29.63
CA GLU A 1229 18.58 43.39 30.56
C GLU A 1229 17.98 44.46 31.47
N THR A 1230 18.82 45.36 32.01
CA THR A 1230 18.39 46.46 32.87
C THR A 1230 17.42 47.39 32.15
N SER A 1231 17.69 47.74 30.89
CA SER A 1231 16.78 48.55 30.07
C SER A 1231 15.44 47.85 29.80
N ALA A 1232 15.44 46.54 29.53
CA ALA A 1232 14.21 45.77 29.31
C ALA A 1232 13.34 45.64 30.57
N VAL A 1233 13.98 45.45 31.74
CA VAL A 1233 13.30 45.46 33.04
C VAL A 1233 12.71 46.84 33.33
N ARG A 1234 13.45 47.91 33.03
CA ARG A 1234 12.96 49.29 33.20
C ARG A 1234 11.73 49.57 32.34
N ILE A 1235 11.75 49.20 31.06
CA ILE A 1235 10.57 49.33 30.17
C ILE A 1235 9.36 48.60 30.76
N LYS A 1236 9.54 47.36 31.21
CA LYS A 1236 8.45 46.59 31.84
C LYS A 1236 7.89 47.31 33.08
N LYS A 1237 8.78 47.86 33.91
CA LYS A 1237 8.40 48.57 35.13
C LYS A 1237 7.66 49.87 34.83
N ASP A 1238 8.14 50.65 33.86
CA ASP A 1238 7.52 51.91 33.46
C ASP A 1238 6.09 51.68 32.92
N VAL A 1239 5.85 50.58 32.17
CA VAL A 1239 4.49 50.19 31.74
C VAL A 1239 3.59 49.81 32.92
N GLU A 1240 4.11 49.04 33.88
CA GLU A 1240 3.35 48.65 35.06
C GLU A 1240 3.00 49.85 35.95
N GLU A 1241 3.91 50.81 36.10
CA GLU A 1241 3.68 52.07 36.82
C GLU A 1241 2.66 52.97 36.11
N ASN A 1242 2.69 53.01 34.76
CA ASN A 1242 1.79 53.87 33.98
C ASN A 1242 0.38 53.28 33.78
N GLU A 1243 0.26 51.96 33.58
CA GLU A 1243 -1.02 51.30 33.26
C GLU A 1243 -1.67 50.59 34.46
N GLY A 1244 -0.94 50.38 35.56
CA GLY A 1244 -1.44 49.74 36.77
C GLY A 1244 -1.56 48.22 36.70
N TYR A 1245 -1.14 47.58 35.60
CA TYR A 1245 -1.05 46.13 35.45
C TYR A 1245 0.09 45.75 34.50
N ASN A 1246 0.54 44.50 34.58
CA ASN A 1246 1.69 44.03 33.81
C ASN A 1246 1.29 43.54 32.41
N ARG A 1247 1.42 44.41 31.39
CA ARG A 1247 1.14 44.03 29.99
C ARG A 1247 2.31 43.26 29.32
N ILE A 1248 3.55 43.51 29.73
CA ILE A 1248 4.74 43.01 29.03
C ILE A 1248 5.26 41.70 29.66
N ASP A 1249 5.15 40.62 28.90
CA ASP A 1249 5.86 39.37 29.16
C ASP A 1249 7.35 39.51 28.80
N LEU A 1250 8.21 39.54 29.82
CA LEU A 1250 9.66 39.65 29.67
C LEU A 1250 10.31 38.29 29.90
N ILE A 1251 10.97 37.77 28.86
CA ILE A 1251 11.68 36.49 28.91
C ILE A 1251 13.16 36.75 28.66
N ILE A 1252 13.98 36.49 29.68
CA ILE A 1252 15.43 36.54 29.61
C ILE A 1252 15.95 35.10 29.65
N LYS A 1253 16.80 34.73 28.69
CA LYS A 1253 17.42 33.41 28.59
C LYS A 1253 18.91 33.58 28.43
N ASP A 1254 19.65 33.25 29.47
CA ASP A 1254 21.11 33.34 29.46
C ASP A 1254 21.75 32.06 28.91
N TRP A 1255 23.07 32.09 28.75
CA TRP A 1255 23.89 31.01 28.17
C TRP A 1255 23.98 29.75 29.02
#